data_AF-A0A6G9QPJ7-F1
#
_entry.id   AF-A0A6G9QPJ7-F1
#
_cell.length_a   1.000
_cell.length_b   1.000
_cell.length_c   1.000
_cell.angle_alpha   90.00
_cell.angle_beta   90.00
_cell.angle_gamma   90.00
#
_symmetry.space_group_name_H-M   'P 1'
#
loop_
_entity.id
_entity.type
_entity.pdbx_description
1 polymer ?
#
loop_
_entity_poly.entity_id
_entity_poly.type
_entity_poly.pdbx_seq_one_letter_code
_entity_poly.pdbx_strand_id
1 'polypeptide(L)'
;MQQITLSDCLLFAEFCSDRIEFNKYKIYYDAAKENYWLQQCYAVIDNKVPYRKEAPAIETPAIETPAIETPAIETPAIETPDIGPSKSREIKGKKRERIPLSFERCVELAKQCQSRSEFHKKHHGALVYLRKNKRLQECYKQAGLEHKYDNTTYTFEDCVELAKQCQSRTEFHKKYHNASAFLIREKRLDDCFDEAGLSKFNSKYSYETCVELAKQCATRDEFNKKHRGALAFLRKINRHQDCFNEAGLKSQYGNITYTFASCVELAKQCQSRTEFHKKYPSASAFLNKKKRLEECFNAACLPVYKSKHTYESCVALAKQCTTRVEFSRKHGGAFGFLRKINRLQECYKEAGLARRVRKADPSSYTFASCVELAKQCQSRTEFHKKYPIASSFLNREKRLDDCFDEAGLGRYKSKYSYEKCVELAKHCATRAEFSKKNGGALTYLRNNNLIEKCFNEAGLVPGIRRKDPTIYTFEICVELAKQCATRSEFNKKYGSAAAFLYQEKRAEDCFNEAGLGDNKQKKTSKYTYEICVKLAKQCANRTAFIKKYGGAAEFLSRENRLEECFIQAGLSINKSKYSYEGCVGLAKQCQSRSEFHKKYGSAAVFLMRQKRLEDCFVEAGLGKYQSKFSYEKCVELAKHCATRTEFYKKHCGAYIFLIKNNRLDECFNEAGLRKYTSKYSYDVCLELAKQCATRAEFNKKHAYASKELRRQNRLEDCFNEAGLKQSESKFSYEVCVGLAKQCESRAEFNKKHCGASGFLTKNNRLEECFNEAGLSKYKSKYSYEVCLELAKQCATRAEFNKKHCGASRFLIKNNRLEEFFNEAGLSKYKSKLSYEVCVGLAKQCKSRGEFYKKHAYASKELRRQNRLEDCFNEAGLKQSESKFSYEVCVGLAKQCKSRGEFARKHYGASLFLRRINRRDECFAEAGLVHGKLNGKLALYTFKSCVELAKQCQTRSEFRKKYTGAISYLYRHNKLEQCYAEAGLQKTYNSVPPASLTFEYCVELAKQCNSCTEFSRKHSSHLKFLNEHELRVKCFIEAGLKRVVYSYKKCLQLAKECDSRSEFVTQYPNEVEFLMLKDRLDECMDEANLPADAVIVTYDECVYLAKQCLTRDEFSQRFPNALRYLKEHNRLDECYAEAGLKCINNDEKPFTLHEQKLIDSVFSDGFWKESFSAAQLTEISFAFIGSEDIDDFRFNKPKLYKAIIKNGKLPQLRALFHKKESARLKQQHLTDAENV
;
A
#
# COMPACT_ATOMS: atom_id res chain seq x y z
N MET A 1 -77.29 31.51 16.46
CA MET A 1 -75.96 30.86 16.43
C MET A 1 -75.97 29.32 16.53
N GLN A 2 -77.11 28.63 16.75
CA GLN A 2 -77.14 27.16 16.84
C GLN A 2 -77.52 26.41 15.54
N GLN A 3 -77.65 27.12 14.41
CA GLN A 3 -77.95 26.54 13.10
C GLN A 3 -77.03 27.16 12.04
N ILE A 4 -75.81 26.63 11.95
CA ILE A 4 -74.91 26.85 10.81
C ILE A 4 -74.39 25.47 10.43
N THR A 5 -74.79 24.99 9.26
CA THR A 5 -74.36 23.69 8.74
C THR A 5 -73.02 23.82 8.00
N LEU A 6 -72.37 22.69 7.74
CA LEU A 6 -71.13 22.67 6.95
C LEU A 6 -71.33 23.20 5.52
N SER A 7 -72.56 23.15 5.00
CA SER A 7 -72.93 23.72 3.69
C SER A 7 -72.94 25.24 3.71
N ASP A 8 -73.49 25.85 4.77
CA ASP A 8 -73.59 27.30 4.92
C ASP A 8 -72.19 27.94 5.03
N CYS A 9 -71.28 27.27 5.76
CA CYS A 9 -69.87 27.67 5.85
C CYS A 9 -69.11 27.61 4.52
N LEU A 10 -69.51 26.76 3.58
CA LEU A 10 -68.86 26.65 2.27
C LEU A 10 -69.39 27.70 1.30
N LEU A 11 -70.71 27.95 1.29
CA LEU A 11 -71.32 28.99 0.44
C LEU A 11 -70.79 30.40 0.80
N PHE A 12 -70.59 30.66 2.09
CA PHE A 12 -70.07 31.96 2.56
C PHE A 12 -68.58 32.16 2.21
N ALA A 13 -67.81 31.09 2.07
CA ALA A 13 -66.39 31.16 1.71
C ALA A 13 -66.15 31.54 0.25
N GLU A 14 -67.14 31.39 -0.63
CA GLU A 14 -67.08 31.84 -2.04
C GLU A 14 -67.34 33.35 -2.20
N PHE A 15 -67.94 34.01 -1.21
CA PHE A 15 -68.32 35.44 -1.28
C PHE A 15 -67.32 36.42 -0.64
N CYS A 16 -66.39 35.96 0.21
CA CYS A 16 -65.43 36.83 0.90
C CYS A 16 -64.19 37.12 0.05
N SER A 17 -64.12 38.33 -0.53
CA SER A 17 -63.01 38.77 -1.38
C SER A 17 -61.78 39.34 -0.64
N ASP A 18 -61.86 39.56 0.68
CA ASP A 18 -60.74 40.09 1.49
C ASP A 18 -60.25 39.12 2.58
N ARG A 19 -58.93 39.16 2.80
CA ARG A 19 -58.11 38.10 3.40
C ARG A 19 -58.12 38.07 4.93
N ILE A 20 -58.67 39.12 5.56
CA ILE A 20 -58.68 39.28 7.02
C ILE A 20 -59.88 38.54 7.65
N GLU A 21 -61.07 38.59 7.03
CA GLU A 21 -62.26 37.91 7.55
C GLU A 21 -62.15 36.38 7.48
N PHE A 22 -61.55 35.85 6.42
CA PHE A 22 -61.34 34.40 6.24
C PHE A 22 -60.63 33.74 7.44
N ASN A 23 -59.70 34.45 8.09
CA ASN A 23 -58.98 33.93 9.25
C ASN A 23 -59.82 33.88 10.54
N LYS A 24 -60.86 34.71 10.68
CA LYS A 24 -61.82 34.60 11.80
C LYS A 24 -62.70 33.37 11.65
N TYR A 25 -63.19 33.07 10.45
CA TYR A 25 -64.14 31.98 10.22
C TYR A 25 -63.51 30.58 10.18
N LYS A 26 -62.22 30.48 9.84
CA LYS A 26 -61.46 29.23 9.85
C LYS A 26 -61.52 28.48 11.19
N ILE A 27 -61.52 29.20 12.31
CA ILE A 27 -61.58 28.61 13.66
C ILE A 27 -62.89 27.84 13.89
N TYR A 28 -64.01 28.35 13.37
CA TYR A 28 -65.32 27.70 13.50
C TYR A 28 -65.45 26.47 12.58
N TYR A 29 -64.86 26.53 11.37
CA TYR A 29 -64.81 25.38 10.46
C TYR A 29 -64.01 24.21 11.05
N ASP A 30 -62.85 24.49 11.65
CA ASP A 30 -62.01 23.46 12.27
C ASP A 30 -62.70 22.83 13.50
N ALA A 31 -63.44 23.61 14.30
CA ALA A 31 -64.21 23.09 15.45
C ALA A 31 -65.40 22.19 15.06
N ALA A 32 -66.14 22.52 13.99
CA ALA A 32 -67.24 21.68 13.50
C ALA A 32 -66.73 20.31 13.00
N LYS A 33 -65.53 20.28 12.44
CA LYS A 33 -64.88 19.08 11.89
C LYS A 33 -64.44 18.07 12.95
N GLU A 34 -64.07 18.52 14.15
CA GLU A 34 -63.69 17.64 15.26
C GLU A 34 -64.89 16.90 15.87
N ASN A 35 -66.04 17.56 16.01
CA ASN A 35 -67.27 16.94 16.55
C ASN A 35 -67.80 15.79 15.67
N TYR A 36 -67.77 15.95 14.34
CA TYR A 36 -68.17 14.90 13.41
C TYR A 36 -67.30 13.63 13.53
N TRP A 37 -66.01 13.80 13.83
CA TRP A 37 -65.06 12.70 14.00
C TRP A 37 -65.25 11.90 15.31
N LEU A 38 -65.78 12.54 16.36
CA LEU A 38 -66.01 11.91 17.66
C LEU A 38 -67.15 10.88 17.62
N GLN A 39 -68.23 11.14 16.87
CA GLN A 39 -69.36 10.20 16.77
C GLN A 39 -68.99 8.88 16.05
N GLN A 40 -68.12 8.92 15.04
CA GLN A 40 -67.66 7.74 14.29
C GLN A 40 -66.80 6.77 15.14
N CYS A 41 -66.15 7.25 16.20
CA CYS A 41 -65.15 6.46 16.93
C CYS A 41 -65.73 5.43 17.90
N TYR A 42 -67.00 5.53 18.30
CA TYR A 42 -67.60 4.65 19.32
C TYR A 42 -68.08 3.28 18.80
N ALA A 43 -68.16 3.08 17.48
CA ALA A 43 -68.87 1.93 16.88
C ALA A 43 -68.04 0.65 16.61
N VAL A 44 -66.72 0.63 16.86
CA VAL A 44 -65.80 -0.35 16.22
C VAL A 44 -65.00 -1.21 17.20
N ILE A 45 -65.18 -1.08 18.51
CA ILE A 45 -64.40 -1.86 19.50
C ILE A 45 -65.18 -3.11 19.94
N ASP A 46 -65.11 -4.18 19.16
CA ASP A 46 -65.34 -5.53 19.70
C ASP A 46 -64.65 -6.69 18.96
N ASN A 47 -64.37 -7.78 19.70
CA ASN A 47 -63.87 -9.11 19.31
C ASN A 47 -62.36 -9.39 19.06
N LYS A 48 -61.95 -10.64 19.39
CA LYS A 48 -60.56 -11.16 19.57
C LYS A 48 -60.30 -12.46 18.76
N VAL A 49 -59.02 -12.86 18.56
CA VAL A 49 -58.61 -14.17 17.94
C VAL A 49 -57.30 -14.74 18.58
N PRO A 50 -57.10 -16.07 18.70
CA PRO A 50 -55.88 -16.70 19.30
C PRO A 50 -55.01 -17.64 18.41
N TYR A 51 -53.73 -17.80 18.84
CA TYR A 51 -52.71 -18.90 18.72
C TYR A 51 -52.50 -19.85 17.49
N ARG A 52 -51.27 -20.40 17.39
CA ARG A 52 -50.78 -21.32 16.33
C ARG A 52 -49.79 -22.40 16.87
N LYS A 53 -49.66 -23.57 16.21
CA LYS A 53 -48.80 -24.74 16.56
C LYS A 53 -47.67 -25.03 15.53
N GLU A 54 -46.73 -25.92 15.88
CA GLU A 54 -45.47 -26.26 15.17
C GLU A 54 -45.50 -27.61 14.38
N ALA A 55 -44.42 -27.96 13.64
CA ALA A 55 -44.25 -29.19 12.86
C ALA A 55 -42.77 -29.70 12.78
N PRO A 56 -42.50 -31.01 12.50
CA PRO A 56 -41.17 -31.65 12.63
C PRO A 56 -40.43 -31.98 11.29
N ALA A 57 -39.27 -32.67 11.36
CA ALA A 57 -38.29 -32.90 10.28
C ALA A 57 -38.02 -34.38 9.93
N ILE A 58 -37.31 -34.66 8.81
CA ILE A 58 -37.05 -36.00 8.21
C ILE A 58 -35.60 -36.10 7.66
N GLU A 59 -35.00 -37.31 7.65
CA GLU A 59 -33.62 -37.66 7.22
C GLU A 59 -33.52 -38.47 5.89
N THR A 60 -32.30 -38.73 5.37
CA THR A 60 -32.04 -39.48 4.10
C THR A 60 -30.72 -40.29 4.09
N PRO A 61 -30.62 -41.46 3.41
CA PRO A 61 -29.41 -42.32 3.33
C PRO A 61 -28.62 -42.30 1.98
N ALA A 62 -27.56 -43.13 1.84
CA ALA A 62 -26.55 -43.14 0.74
C ALA A 62 -26.19 -44.55 0.18
N ILE A 63 -25.53 -44.64 -1.00
CA ILE A 63 -25.18 -45.90 -1.76
C ILE A 63 -23.81 -45.77 -2.52
N GLU A 64 -23.10 -46.88 -2.82
CA GLU A 64 -21.73 -46.99 -3.40
C GLU A 64 -21.60 -47.82 -4.74
N THR A 65 -20.34 -48.10 -5.19
CA THR A 65 -19.78 -49.18 -6.10
C THR A 65 -19.01 -48.71 -7.40
N PRO A 66 -18.36 -49.57 -8.27
CA PRO A 66 -16.92 -49.96 -8.23
C PRO A 66 -16.08 -49.80 -9.56
N ALA A 67 -14.94 -50.54 -9.78
CA ALA A 67 -13.86 -50.26 -10.80
C ALA A 67 -13.22 -51.49 -11.56
N ILE A 68 -12.50 -51.31 -12.70
CA ILE A 68 -11.89 -52.33 -13.62
C ILE A 68 -10.53 -51.88 -14.32
N GLU A 69 -9.74 -52.80 -14.94
CA GLU A 69 -8.28 -52.74 -15.32
C GLU A 69 -7.84 -52.56 -16.83
N THR A 70 -6.59 -52.96 -17.24
CA THR A 70 -5.80 -52.54 -18.46
C THR A 70 -4.80 -53.58 -19.08
N PRO A 71 -4.34 -53.47 -20.36
CA PRO A 71 -3.08 -54.09 -20.88
C PRO A 71 -2.13 -53.20 -21.78
N ALA A 72 -0.99 -53.73 -22.31
CA ALA A 72 0.17 -52.99 -22.93
C ALA A 72 1.00 -53.73 -24.05
N ILE A 73 1.86 -53.04 -24.86
CA ILE A 73 2.77 -53.56 -25.97
C ILE A 73 4.11 -52.71 -26.13
N GLU A 74 5.14 -53.17 -26.89
CA GLU A 74 6.61 -52.83 -26.85
C GLU A 74 7.32 -51.99 -28.00
N THR A 75 8.66 -52.15 -28.15
CA THR A 75 9.84 -51.37 -28.72
C THR A 75 10.09 -51.40 -30.27
N PRO A 76 11.18 -50.84 -30.96
CA PRO A 76 12.62 -50.55 -30.62
C PRO A 76 13.33 -49.29 -31.26
N ALA A 77 14.67 -49.30 -31.48
CA ALA A 77 15.56 -48.13 -31.79
C ALA A 77 16.78 -48.43 -32.76
N ILE A 78 17.48 -47.40 -33.29
CA ILE A 78 18.65 -47.47 -34.24
C ILE A 78 19.71 -46.33 -34.02
N GLU A 79 20.99 -46.56 -34.37
CA GLU A 79 22.20 -45.69 -34.19
C GLU A 79 22.79 -45.07 -35.49
N THR A 80 23.86 -44.23 -35.43
CA THR A 80 24.86 -43.94 -36.53
C THR A 80 26.06 -43.05 -36.08
N PRO A 81 27.23 -43.00 -36.80
CA PRO A 81 28.57 -42.67 -36.24
C PRO A 81 29.29 -41.35 -36.70
N ASP A 82 30.64 -41.29 -36.59
CA ASP A 82 31.53 -40.11 -36.43
C ASP A 82 32.59 -39.88 -37.56
N ILE A 83 33.41 -38.79 -37.48
CA ILE A 83 34.59 -38.27 -38.28
C ILE A 83 34.44 -36.76 -38.64
N GLY A 84 35.44 -35.87 -38.79
CA GLY A 84 36.92 -35.83 -38.60
C GLY A 84 37.53 -34.45 -39.07
N PRO A 85 38.81 -34.06 -38.79
CA PRO A 85 39.26 -32.64 -38.96
C PRO A 85 40.62 -32.33 -39.70
N SER A 86 40.76 -31.11 -40.28
CA SER A 86 42.03 -30.55 -40.81
C SER A 86 42.15 -28.99 -40.98
N LYS A 87 42.79 -28.33 -39.99
CA LYS A 87 43.74 -27.16 -40.01
C LYS A 87 43.61 -26.02 -41.06
N SER A 88 43.56 -24.75 -40.60
CA SER A 88 44.46 -23.65 -41.05
C SER A 88 44.38 -22.29 -40.28
N ARG A 89 45.59 -21.73 -40.02
CA ARG A 89 46.16 -20.35 -39.90
C ARG A 89 45.40 -19.08 -39.44
N GLU A 90 46.14 -18.22 -38.72
CA GLU A 90 45.75 -16.91 -38.14
C GLU A 90 46.24 -15.66 -38.94
N ILE A 91 45.59 -14.50 -38.74
CA ILE A 91 46.19 -13.14 -38.89
C ILE A 91 45.61 -12.18 -37.79
N LYS A 92 46.44 -11.25 -37.27
CA LYS A 92 46.18 -10.36 -36.09
C LYS A 92 45.67 -8.95 -36.43
N GLY A 93 45.04 -8.23 -35.47
CA GLY A 93 44.59 -6.82 -35.62
C GLY A 93 44.46 -6.02 -34.30
N LYS A 94 45.08 -4.82 -34.24
CA LYS A 94 45.49 -4.01 -33.06
C LYS A 94 44.41 -3.34 -32.17
N LYS A 95 44.82 -2.94 -30.94
CA LYS A 95 44.08 -2.20 -29.88
C LYS A 95 43.80 -0.70 -30.19
N ARG A 96 42.84 -0.09 -29.48
CA ARG A 96 42.72 1.37 -29.23
C ARG A 96 42.21 1.68 -27.81
N GLU A 97 42.64 2.82 -27.25
CA GLU A 97 42.34 3.29 -25.89
C GLU A 97 41.05 4.15 -25.82
N ARG A 98 40.66 4.61 -24.61
CA ARG A 98 39.39 5.31 -24.35
C ARG A 98 39.57 6.75 -23.86
N ILE A 99 38.79 7.64 -24.45
CA ILE A 99 38.72 9.09 -24.19
C ILE A 99 37.42 9.41 -23.42
N PRO A 100 37.39 10.42 -22.52
CA PRO A 100 36.17 10.89 -21.83
C PRO A 100 35.07 11.43 -22.78
N LEU A 101 33.83 11.55 -22.28
CA LEU A 101 32.62 11.88 -23.04
C LEU A 101 32.03 13.25 -22.67
N SER A 102 31.96 14.18 -23.64
CA SER A 102 31.22 15.46 -23.56
C SER A 102 29.82 15.35 -24.19
N PHE A 103 28.99 16.40 -24.08
CA PHE A 103 27.66 16.43 -24.71
C PHE A 103 27.75 16.42 -26.24
N GLU A 104 28.66 17.22 -26.78
CA GLU A 104 28.94 17.41 -28.20
C GLU A 104 29.36 16.07 -28.80
N ARG A 105 30.27 15.36 -28.10
CA ARG A 105 30.68 14.01 -28.48
C ARG A 105 29.53 13.02 -28.44
N CYS A 106 28.60 13.16 -27.50
CA CYS A 106 27.39 12.33 -27.47
C CYS A 106 26.44 12.62 -28.66
N VAL A 107 26.36 13.87 -29.12
CA VAL A 107 25.62 14.27 -30.34
C VAL A 107 26.27 13.74 -31.61
N GLU A 108 27.60 13.78 -31.72
CA GLU A 108 28.33 13.15 -32.83
C GLU A 108 28.08 11.65 -32.91
N LEU A 109 28.18 10.95 -31.78
CA LEU A 109 27.88 9.51 -31.68
C LEU A 109 26.41 9.20 -31.98
N ALA A 110 25.49 10.14 -31.74
CA ALA A 110 24.09 10.02 -32.14
C ALA A 110 23.88 10.22 -33.65
N LYS A 111 24.58 11.18 -34.28
CA LYS A 111 24.59 11.39 -35.73
C LYS A 111 25.17 10.18 -36.50
N GLN A 112 26.07 9.41 -35.89
CA GLN A 112 26.60 8.16 -36.44
C GLN A 112 25.62 6.97 -36.42
N CYS A 113 24.41 7.15 -35.89
CA CYS A 113 23.41 6.09 -35.74
C CYS A 113 22.15 6.39 -36.57
N GLN A 114 21.67 5.41 -37.34
CA GLN A 114 20.52 5.56 -38.24
C GLN A 114 19.18 5.66 -37.51
N SER A 115 19.15 5.33 -36.22
CA SER A 115 17.95 5.41 -35.39
C SER A 115 18.29 5.59 -33.91
N ARG A 116 17.33 6.10 -33.13
CA ARG A 116 17.46 6.20 -31.66
C ARG A 116 17.79 4.84 -31.02
N SER A 117 17.24 3.74 -31.56
CA SER A 117 17.49 2.38 -31.06
C SER A 117 18.93 1.92 -31.29
N GLU A 118 19.55 2.32 -32.41
CA GLU A 118 20.94 2.01 -32.71
C GLU A 118 21.90 2.80 -31.80
N PHE A 119 21.64 4.09 -31.57
CA PHE A 119 22.42 4.91 -30.63
C PHE A 119 22.40 4.32 -29.21
N HIS A 120 21.25 3.84 -28.73
CA HIS A 120 21.15 3.22 -27.40
C HIS A 120 22.00 1.95 -27.28
N LYS A 121 22.13 1.19 -28.37
CA LYS A 121 22.87 -0.08 -28.42
C LYS A 121 24.38 0.14 -28.58
N LYS A 122 24.79 1.02 -29.49
CA LYS A 122 26.21 1.28 -29.81
C LYS A 122 26.89 2.17 -28.76
N HIS A 123 26.20 3.17 -28.22
CA HIS A 123 26.81 4.23 -27.40
C HIS A 123 26.13 4.37 -26.02
N HIS A 124 26.00 3.24 -25.31
CA HIS A 124 25.35 3.20 -24.00
C HIS A 124 25.96 4.16 -22.96
N GLY A 125 27.29 4.38 -22.98
CA GLY A 125 27.94 5.37 -22.11
C GLY A 125 27.48 6.80 -22.38
N ALA A 126 27.39 7.19 -23.66
CA ALA A 126 26.84 8.48 -24.08
C ALA A 126 25.35 8.61 -23.69
N LEU A 127 24.56 7.55 -23.87
CA LEU A 127 23.16 7.51 -23.44
C LEU A 127 23.00 7.74 -21.93
N VAL A 128 23.85 7.14 -21.09
CA VAL A 128 23.80 7.32 -19.62
C VAL A 128 24.20 8.75 -19.23
N TYR A 129 25.27 9.29 -19.83
CA TYR A 129 25.69 10.69 -19.63
C TYR A 129 24.56 11.68 -20.00
N LEU A 130 23.98 11.54 -21.20
CA LEU A 130 22.87 12.37 -21.68
C LEU A 130 21.61 12.28 -20.82
N ARG A 131 21.35 11.12 -20.20
CA ARG A 131 20.22 10.94 -19.26
C ARG A 131 20.48 11.61 -17.92
N LYS A 132 21.69 11.44 -17.34
CA LYS A 132 22.08 12.08 -16.08
C LYS A 132 21.94 13.60 -16.18
N ASN A 133 22.37 14.17 -17.31
CA ASN A 133 22.31 15.60 -17.58
C ASN A 133 20.98 16.08 -18.21
N LYS A 134 19.95 15.23 -18.32
CA LYS A 134 18.62 15.52 -18.90
C LYS A 134 18.57 15.98 -20.39
N ARG A 135 19.70 16.18 -21.08
CA ARG A 135 19.79 16.68 -22.48
C ARG A 135 19.54 15.64 -23.59
N LEU A 136 18.94 14.48 -23.28
CA LEU A 136 18.79 13.39 -24.26
C LEU A 136 17.91 13.72 -25.49
N GLN A 137 16.83 14.49 -25.31
CA GLN A 137 15.95 14.86 -26.44
C GLN A 137 16.59 15.95 -27.32
N GLU A 138 17.30 16.88 -26.72
CA GLU A 138 18.12 17.88 -27.41
C GLU A 138 19.13 17.19 -28.33
N CYS A 139 19.83 16.16 -27.82
CA CYS A 139 20.73 15.33 -28.61
C CYS A 139 20.04 14.63 -29.80
N TYR A 140 18.83 14.07 -29.65
CA TYR A 140 18.10 13.49 -30.80
C TYR A 140 17.62 14.51 -31.82
N LYS A 141 17.26 15.72 -31.37
CA LYS A 141 16.86 16.81 -32.26
C LYS A 141 18.07 17.30 -33.07
N GLN A 142 19.21 17.54 -32.41
CA GLN A 142 20.47 17.91 -33.07
C GLN A 142 21.07 16.78 -33.92
N ALA A 143 20.69 15.52 -33.69
CA ALA A 143 21.08 14.36 -34.51
C ALA A 143 20.07 13.97 -35.59
N GLY A 144 18.92 14.66 -35.72
CA GLY A 144 17.96 14.46 -36.82
C GLY A 144 17.13 13.17 -36.77
N LEU A 145 16.90 12.59 -35.59
CA LEU A 145 16.27 11.26 -35.45
C LEU A 145 14.77 11.32 -35.08
N GLU A 146 13.86 11.61 -36.02
CA GLU A 146 12.40 11.69 -35.77
C GLU A 146 11.55 10.69 -36.62
N HIS A 147 10.24 10.56 -36.39
CA HIS A 147 9.43 9.33 -36.69
C HIS A 147 8.27 9.55 -37.70
N LYS A 148 7.85 8.52 -38.47
CA LYS A 148 6.70 8.55 -39.42
C LYS A 148 5.93 7.20 -39.58
N TYR A 149 4.68 7.29 -40.09
CA TYR A 149 3.79 6.30 -40.76
C TYR A 149 2.56 5.68 -40.04
N ASP A 150 1.48 5.46 -40.84
CA ASP A 150 0.09 5.20 -40.44
C ASP A 150 -0.73 4.39 -41.51
N ASN A 151 -1.78 3.66 -41.07
CA ASN A 151 -2.99 3.05 -41.70
C ASN A 151 -3.12 2.41 -43.13
N THR A 152 -3.99 1.38 -43.22
CA THR A 152 -4.72 0.87 -44.42
C THR A 152 -6.15 0.38 -44.02
N THR A 153 -7.13 0.42 -44.93
CA THR A 153 -8.59 0.22 -44.66
C THR A 153 -9.23 -0.90 -45.49
N TYR A 154 -10.32 -1.51 -45.01
CA TYR A 154 -11.16 -2.52 -45.69
C TYR A 154 -12.54 -1.95 -46.04
N THR A 155 -13.24 -2.50 -47.04
CA THR A 155 -14.67 -2.22 -47.34
C THR A 155 -15.60 -3.30 -46.77
N PHE A 156 -16.93 -3.13 -46.86
CA PHE A 156 -17.88 -4.13 -46.37
C PHE A 156 -17.94 -5.35 -47.31
N GLU A 157 -17.89 -5.09 -48.61
CA GLU A 157 -17.95 -6.04 -49.71
C GLU A 157 -16.72 -6.96 -49.68
N ASP A 158 -15.51 -6.40 -49.44
CA ASP A 158 -14.30 -7.18 -49.16
C ASP A 158 -14.53 -8.20 -48.03
N CYS A 159 -15.24 -7.77 -46.98
CA CYS A 159 -15.44 -8.59 -45.80
C CYS A 159 -16.48 -9.70 -46.03
N VAL A 160 -17.50 -9.46 -46.87
CA VAL A 160 -18.49 -10.47 -47.30
C VAL A 160 -17.83 -11.54 -48.18
N GLU A 161 -16.99 -11.15 -49.14
CA GLU A 161 -16.26 -12.13 -49.96
C GLU A 161 -15.25 -12.95 -49.13
N LEU A 162 -14.58 -12.33 -48.16
CA LEU A 162 -13.75 -13.05 -47.19
C LEU A 162 -14.58 -13.96 -46.26
N ALA A 163 -15.84 -13.63 -45.98
CA ALA A 163 -16.74 -14.47 -45.18
C ALA A 163 -17.21 -15.70 -45.95
N LYS A 164 -17.57 -15.57 -47.24
CA LYS A 164 -17.93 -16.70 -48.12
C LYS A 164 -16.80 -17.75 -48.24
N GLN A 165 -15.54 -17.36 -48.06
CA GLN A 165 -14.35 -18.24 -48.05
C GLN A 165 -14.11 -19.01 -46.73
N CYS A 166 -15.03 -18.94 -45.77
CA CYS A 166 -14.91 -19.57 -44.46
C CYS A 166 -16.03 -20.58 -44.23
N GLN A 167 -15.76 -21.71 -43.59
CA GLN A 167 -16.79 -22.73 -43.29
C GLN A 167 -17.62 -22.37 -42.05
N SER A 168 -17.22 -21.35 -41.28
CA SER A 168 -17.98 -20.90 -40.10
C SER A 168 -17.60 -19.47 -39.69
N ARG A 169 -18.50 -18.79 -38.95
CA ARG A 169 -18.21 -17.49 -38.31
C ARG A 169 -16.92 -17.51 -37.48
N THR A 170 -16.64 -18.65 -36.82
CA THR A 170 -15.42 -18.81 -36.01
C THR A 170 -14.16 -18.93 -36.85
N GLU A 171 -14.23 -19.53 -38.04
CA GLU A 171 -13.10 -19.51 -38.98
C GLU A 171 -12.86 -18.10 -39.51
N PHE A 172 -13.91 -17.37 -39.93
CA PHE A 172 -13.78 -15.99 -40.38
C PHE A 172 -13.14 -15.08 -39.32
N HIS A 173 -13.61 -15.15 -38.07
CA HIS A 173 -13.00 -14.42 -36.95
C HIS A 173 -11.52 -14.74 -36.72
N LYS A 174 -11.07 -15.97 -37.04
CA LYS A 174 -9.66 -16.40 -36.88
C LYS A 174 -8.80 -16.03 -38.08
N LYS A 175 -9.32 -16.23 -39.29
CA LYS A 175 -8.62 -16.12 -40.58
C LYS A 175 -8.55 -14.66 -41.05
N TYR A 176 -9.66 -13.94 -40.88
CA TYR A 176 -9.86 -12.57 -41.37
C TYR A 176 -10.22 -11.61 -40.23
N HIS A 177 -9.45 -11.67 -39.15
CA HIS A 177 -9.64 -10.88 -37.92
C HIS A 177 -9.76 -9.35 -38.15
N ASN A 178 -9.04 -8.79 -39.14
CA ASN A 178 -9.10 -7.36 -39.45
C ASN A 178 -10.43 -6.97 -40.11
N ALA A 179 -10.87 -7.76 -41.10
CA ALA A 179 -12.18 -7.63 -41.75
C ALA A 179 -13.30 -7.76 -40.71
N SER A 180 -13.23 -8.77 -39.86
CA SER A 180 -14.16 -8.91 -38.73
C SER A 180 -14.16 -7.71 -37.76
N ALA A 181 -13.00 -7.14 -37.45
CA ALA A 181 -12.90 -5.98 -36.56
C ALA A 181 -13.44 -4.69 -37.20
N PHE A 182 -13.30 -4.55 -38.53
CA PHE A 182 -13.95 -3.51 -39.32
C PHE A 182 -15.47 -3.67 -39.27
N LEU A 183 -16.01 -4.85 -39.61
CA LEU A 183 -17.44 -5.13 -39.53
C LEU A 183 -18.07 -4.91 -38.15
N ILE A 184 -17.34 -5.23 -37.07
CA ILE A 184 -17.80 -4.95 -35.69
C ILE A 184 -17.87 -3.44 -35.42
N ARG A 185 -16.94 -2.65 -35.96
CA ARG A 185 -16.92 -1.18 -35.81
C ARG A 185 -18.10 -0.55 -36.53
N GLU A 186 -18.35 -0.98 -37.77
CA GLU A 186 -19.50 -0.54 -38.57
C GLU A 186 -20.83 -1.16 -38.10
N LYS A 187 -20.78 -2.09 -37.13
CA LYS A 187 -21.90 -2.88 -36.58
C LYS A 187 -22.59 -3.83 -37.56
N ARG A 188 -22.06 -4.01 -38.78
CA ARG A 188 -22.60 -4.87 -39.84
C ARG A 188 -22.06 -6.31 -39.83
N LEU A 189 -21.52 -6.78 -38.71
CA LEU A 189 -20.92 -8.12 -38.60
C LEU A 189 -21.95 -9.25 -38.80
N ASP A 190 -23.13 -9.13 -38.21
CA ASP A 190 -24.17 -10.15 -38.40
C ASP A 190 -24.70 -10.08 -39.85
N ASP A 191 -24.97 -8.89 -40.40
CA ASP A 191 -25.36 -8.69 -41.80
C ASP A 191 -24.40 -9.38 -42.78
N CYS A 192 -23.09 -9.18 -42.61
CA CYS A 192 -22.06 -9.82 -43.44
C CYS A 192 -22.06 -11.35 -43.32
N PHE A 193 -22.32 -11.89 -42.12
CA PHE A 193 -22.43 -13.32 -41.93
C PHE A 193 -23.72 -13.92 -42.48
N ASP A 194 -24.80 -13.14 -42.47
CA ASP A 194 -26.09 -13.55 -43.01
C ASP A 194 -26.06 -13.51 -44.55
N GLU A 195 -25.45 -12.47 -45.17
CA GLU A 195 -25.13 -12.43 -46.62
C GLU A 195 -24.13 -13.52 -47.07
N ALA A 196 -23.18 -13.90 -46.21
CA ALA A 196 -22.22 -14.97 -46.50
C ALA A 196 -22.72 -16.39 -46.16
N GLY A 197 -23.97 -16.55 -45.71
CA GLY A 197 -24.57 -17.86 -45.41
C GLY A 197 -23.98 -18.59 -44.19
N LEU A 198 -23.27 -17.89 -43.30
CA LEU A 198 -22.61 -18.52 -42.15
C LEU A 198 -23.54 -18.59 -40.94
N SER A 199 -24.06 -19.76 -40.61
CA SER A 199 -25.02 -19.93 -39.49
C SER A 199 -24.44 -19.54 -38.11
N LYS A 200 -25.32 -19.12 -37.18
CA LYS A 200 -24.94 -18.78 -35.81
C LYS A 200 -24.58 -20.04 -35.01
N PHE A 201 -23.51 -19.95 -34.23
CA PHE A 201 -22.87 -21.09 -33.56
C PHE A 201 -23.82 -21.80 -32.58
N ASN A 202 -24.07 -23.10 -32.77
CA ASN A 202 -24.85 -23.93 -31.85
C ASN A 202 -24.23 -23.91 -30.45
N SER A 203 -24.92 -23.26 -29.51
CA SER A 203 -24.73 -23.46 -28.09
C SER A 203 -25.21 -24.87 -27.70
N LYS A 204 -24.53 -25.52 -26.75
CA LYS A 204 -24.94 -26.82 -26.18
C LYS A 204 -26.38 -26.82 -25.64
N TYR A 205 -26.92 -25.64 -25.39
CA TYR A 205 -28.32 -25.40 -25.07
C TYR A 205 -28.90 -24.53 -26.19
N SER A 206 -29.91 -25.02 -26.87
CA SER A 206 -30.85 -24.21 -27.64
C SER A 206 -31.88 -23.59 -26.69
N TYR A 207 -32.80 -22.77 -27.19
CA TYR A 207 -33.89 -22.27 -26.35
C TYR A 207 -34.87 -23.38 -25.97
N GLU A 208 -35.15 -24.28 -26.92
CA GLU A 208 -36.05 -25.43 -26.80
C GLU A 208 -35.51 -26.44 -25.78
N THR A 209 -34.22 -26.78 -25.86
CA THR A 209 -33.59 -27.64 -24.83
C THR A 209 -33.51 -26.98 -23.46
N CYS A 210 -33.51 -25.64 -23.37
CA CYS A 210 -33.69 -24.96 -22.08
C CYS A 210 -35.12 -25.09 -21.55
N VAL A 211 -36.13 -24.99 -22.43
CA VAL A 211 -37.55 -25.20 -22.09
C VAL A 211 -37.79 -26.62 -21.59
N GLU A 212 -37.23 -27.65 -22.25
CA GLU A 212 -37.34 -29.04 -21.79
C GLU A 212 -36.66 -29.27 -20.42
N LEU A 213 -35.47 -28.73 -20.20
CA LEU A 213 -34.81 -28.77 -18.89
C LEU A 213 -35.59 -27.97 -17.81
N ALA A 214 -36.36 -26.96 -18.21
CA ALA A 214 -37.22 -26.19 -17.32
C ALA A 214 -38.51 -26.95 -16.96
N LYS A 215 -39.11 -27.69 -17.91
CA LYS A 215 -40.25 -28.59 -17.65
C LYS A 215 -39.91 -29.72 -16.67
N GLN A 216 -38.65 -30.13 -16.62
CA GLN A 216 -38.14 -31.14 -15.67
C GLN A 216 -37.95 -30.63 -14.22
N CYS A 217 -38.21 -29.35 -13.96
CA CYS A 217 -38.11 -28.75 -12.62
C CYS A 217 -39.51 -28.40 -12.10
N ALA A 218 -39.74 -28.52 -10.79
CA ALA A 218 -41.00 -28.09 -10.17
C ALA A 218 -41.06 -26.58 -9.94
N THR A 219 -39.89 -25.92 -9.82
CA THR A 219 -39.79 -24.47 -9.54
C THR A 219 -38.63 -23.80 -10.28
N ARG A 220 -38.72 -22.48 -10.47
CA ARG A 220 -37.61 -21.66 -11.00
C ARG A 220 -36.33 -21.82 -10.17
N ASP A 221 -36.44 -21.94 -8.86
CA ASP A 221 -35.28 -22.08 -7.97
C ASP A 221 -34.62 -23.46 -8.04
N GLU A 222 -35.40 -24.50 -8.35
CA GLU A 222 -34.84 -25.81 -8.67
C GLU A 222 -34.07 -25.77 -9.99
N PHE A 223 -34.63 -25.17 -11.05
CA PHE A 223 -33.90 -24.97 -12.32
C PHE A 223 -32.64 -24.13 -12.13
N ASN A 224 -32.71 -23.06 -11.34
CA ASN A 224 -31.56 -22.21 -10.99
C ASN A 224 -30.45 -23.00 -10.26
N LYS A 225 -30.78 -24.07 -9.53
CA LYS A 225 -29.84 -24.96 -8.83
C LYS A 225 -29.29 -26.05 -9.77
N LYS A 226 -30.17 -26.82 -10.41
CA LYS A 226 -29.83 -27.99 -11.25
C LYS A 226 -29.20 -27.59 -12.60
N HIS A 227 -29.69 -26.53 -13.26
CA HIS A 227 -29.36 -26.20 -14.65
C HIS A 227 -28.71 -24.81 -14.82
N ARG A 228 -27.74 -24.48 -13.95
CA ARG A 228 -26.99 -23.20 -14.02
C ARG A 228 -26.41 -22.87 -15.40
N GLY A 229 -26.01 -23.89 -16.18
CA GLY A 229 -25.52 -23.71 -17.56
C GLY A 229 -26.60 -23.23 -18.53
N ALA A 230 -27.78 -23.84 -18.48
CA ALA A 230 -28.95 -23.44 -19.27
C ALA A 230 -29.42 -22.03 -18.86
N LEU A 231 -29.49 -21.74 -17.55
CA LEU A 231 -29.81 -20.40 -17.04
C LEU A 231 -28.82 -19.33 -17.53
N ALA A 232 -27.51 -19.63 -17.57
CA ALA A 232 -26.50 -18.70 -18.07
C ALA A 232 -26.67 -18.44 -19.58
N PHE A 233 -27.03 -19.47 -20.36
CA PHE A 233 -27.38 -19.31 -21.78
C PHE A 233 -28.65 -18.46 -21.95
N LEU A 234 -29.74 -18.81 -21.27
CA LEU A 234 -31.01 -18.07 -21.28
C LEU A 234 -30.86 -16.60 -20.89
N ARG A 235 -29.99 -16.28 -19.93
CA ARG A 235 -29.65 -14.89 -19.57
C ARG A 235 -28.82 -14.20 -20.64
N LYS A 236 -27.91 -14.92 -21.30
CA LYS A 236 -27.10 -14.38 -22.41
C LYS A 236 -27.95 -14.00 -23.63
N ILE A 237 -28.99 -14.79 -23.94
CA ILE A 237 -29.99 -14.47 -24.98
C ILE A 237 -31.18 -13.64 -24.46
N ASN A 238 -31.15 -13.23 -23.18
CA ASN A 238 -32.21 -12.53 -22.45
C ASN A 238 -33.59 -13.23 -22.33
N ARG A 239 -33.83 -14.37 -23.00
CA ARG A 239 -35.10 -15.14 -23.01
C ARG A 239 -35.36 -16.04 -21.79
N HIS A 240 -34.65 -15.85 -20.68
CA HIS A 240 -34.88 -16.61 -19.45
C HIS A 240 -36.31 -16.48 -18.87
N GLN A 241 -36.97 -15.35 -19.09
CA GLN A 241 -38.34 -15.17 -18.62
C GLN A 241 -39.35 -15.92 -19.50
N ASP A 242 -39.16 -15.89 -20.82
CA ASP A 242 -39.96 -16.63 -21.80
C ASP A 242 -39.90 -18.14 -21.52
N CYS A 243 -38.69 -18.67 -21.37
CA CYS A 243 -38.46 -20.09 -21.10
C CYS A 243 -39.15 -20.55 -19.81
N PHE A 244 -39.15 -19.71 -18.76
CA PHE A 244 -39.89 -20.01 -17.53
C PHE A 244 -41.41 -19.89 -17.66
N ASN A 245 -41.91 -19.07 -18.57
CA ASN A 245 -43.35 -18.96 -18.83
C ASN A 245 -43.83 -20.18 -19.66
N GLU A 246 -43.08 -20.53 -20.70
CA GLU A 246 -43.35 -21.62 -21.64
C GLU A 246 -43.22 -23.01 -21.00
N ALA A 247 -42.26 -23.18 -20.08
CA ALA A 247 -42.13 -24.39 -19.27
C ALA A 247 -43.12 -24.46 -18.09
N GLY A 248 -44.08 -23.53 -17.97
CA GLY A 248 -45.05 -23.50 -16.87
C GLY A 248 -44.46 -23.19 -15.48
N LEU A 249 -43.16 -22.85 -15.39
CA LEU A 249 -42.47 -22.54 -14.14
C LEU A 249 -42.99 -21.21 -13.56
N LYS A 250 -44.06 -21.30 -12.78
CA LYS A 250 -44.55 -20.19 -11.96
C LYS A 250 -43.42 -19.72 -11.02
N SER A 251 -43.19 -18.42 -10.99
CA SER A 251 -42.33 -17.85 -9.96
C SER A 251 -43.05 -17.95 -8.62
N GLN A 252 -42.37 -18.39 -7.57
CA GLN A 252 -42.93 -18.40 -6.21
C GLN A 252 -43.32 -16.99 -5.73
N TYR A 253 -42.74 -15.96 -6.37
CA TYR A 253 -43.22 -14.59 -6.39
C TYR A 253 -43.47 -14.21 -7.84
N GLY A 254 -44.71 -14.31 -8.33
CA GLY A 254 -45.07 -13.92 -9.70
C GLY A 254 -44.49 -12.53 -10.05
N ASN A 255 -44.09 -12.33 -11.31
CA ASN A 255 -43.66 -11.01 -11.79
C ASN A 255 -44.86 -10.05 -11.87
N ILE A 256 -45.41 -9.71 -10.71
CA ILE A 256 -46.30 -8.58 -10.52
C ILE A 256 -45.42 -7.36 -10.79
N THR A 257 -45.57 -6.77 -11.96
CA THR A 257 -45.02 -5.47 -12.30
C THR A 257 -45.73 -4.43 -11.43
N TYR A 258 -45.20 -4.23 -10.22
CA TYR A 258 -45.74 -3.29 -9.26
C TYR A 258 -45.80 -1.88 -9.88
N THR A 259 -46.98 -1.46 -10.32
CA THR A 259 -47.32 -0.07 -10.57
C THR A 259 -47.66 0.60 -9.24
N PHE A 260 -47.60 1.94 -9.18
CA PHE A 260 -48.02 2.66 -7.97
C PHE A 260 -49.48 2.34 -7.61
N ALA A 261 -50.38 2.31 -8.60
CA ALA A 261 -51.78 1.91 -8.41
C ALA A 261 -51.91 0.48 -7.83
N SER A 262 -51.21 -0.51 -8.40
CA SER A 262 -51.24 -1.88 -7.84
C SER A 262 -50.71 -1.95 -6.41
N CYS A 263 -49.74 -1.10 -6.04
CA CYS A 263 -49.26 -1.01 -4.67
C CYS A 263 -50.29 -0.40 -3.73
N VAL A 264 -51.06 0.59 -4.19
CA VAL A 264 -52.17 1.20 -3.43
C VAL A 264 -53.27 0.17 -3.19
N GLU A 265 -53.65 -0.64 -4.19
CA GLU A 265 -54.64 -1.71 -4.00
C GLU A 265 -54.14 -2.81 -3.03
N LEU A 266 -52.88 -3.23 -3.14
CA LEU A 266 -52.28 -4.15 -2.17
C LEU A 266 -52.15 -3.54 -0.76
N ALA A 267 -52.02 -2.22 -0.66
CA ALA A 267 -52.03 -1.49 0.61
C ALA A 267 -53.45 -1.43 1.22
N LYS A 268 -54.50 -1.23 0.41
CA LYS A 268 -55.90 -1.33 0.87
C LYS A 268 -56.26 -2.73 1.39
N GLN A 269 -55.62 -3.79 0.89
CA GLN A 269 -55.76 -5.18 1.39
C GLN A 269 -55.05 -5.46 2.73
N CYS A 270 -54.49 -4.44 3.38
CA CYS A 270 -53.85 -4.52 4.68
C CYS A 270 -54.61 -3.68 5.69
N GLN A 271 -54.66 -4.11 6.95
CA GLN A 271 -55.22 -3.32 8.05
C GLN A 271 -54.20 -2.31 8.60
N SER A 272 -52.91 -2.49 8.29
CA SER A 272 -51.85 -1.60 8.75
C SER A 272 -50.64 -1.55 7.81
N ARG A 273 -49.89 -0.44 7.89
CA ARG A 273 -48.58 -0.28 7.23
C ARG A 273 -47.60 -1.41 7.56
N THR A 274 -47.63 -1.92 8.80
CA THR A 274 -46.78 -3.04 9.25
C THR A 274 -47.19 -4.37 8.61
N GLU A 275 -48.49 -4.61 8.42
CA GLU A 275 -48.97 -5.78 7.67
C GLU A 275 -48.53 -5.71 6.22
N PHE A 276 -48.68 -4.56 5.55
CA PHE A 276 -48.22 -4.37 4.18
C PHE A 276 -46.73 -4.68 3.99
N HIS A 277 -45.87 -4.23 4.92
CA HIS A 277 -44.44 -4.56 4.89
C HIS A 277 -44.16 -6.07 5.02
N LYS A 278 -44.98 -6.82 5.76
CA LYS A 278 -44.82 -8.27 5.96
C LYS A 278 -45.43 -9.10 4.82
N LYS A 279 -46.61 -8.70 4.33
CA LYS A 279 -47.43 -9.41 3.34
C LYS A 279 -46.97 -9.15 1.91
N TYR A 280 -46.50 -7.93 1.63
CA TYR A 280 -46.04 -7.51 0.29
C TYR A 280 -44.65 -6.84 0.33
N PRO A 281 -43.59 -7.54 0.80
CA PRO A 281 -42.24 -6.97 0.93
C PRO A 281 -41.68 -6.47 -0.41
N SER A 282 -42.00 -7.13 -1.52
CA SER A 282 -41.59 -6.71 -2.88
C SER A 282 -42.25 -5.40 -3.32
N ALA A 283 -43.55 -5.21 -3.04
CA ALA A 283 -44.25 -3.96 -3.29
C ALA A 283 -43.66 -2.81 -2.44
N SER A 284 -43.40 -3.09 -1.15
CA SER A 284 -42.75 -2.14 -0.25
C SER A 284 -41.33 -1.77 -0.72
N ALA A 285 -40.54 -2.73 -1.20
CA ALA A 285 -39.22 -2.47 -1.76
C ALA A 285 -39.28 -1.63 -3.05
N PHE A 286 -40.26 -1.89 -3.92
CA PHE A 286 -40.51 -1.06 -5.10
C PHE A 286 -40.85 0.40 -4.73
N LEU A 287 -41.79 0.60 -3.82
CA LEU A 287 -42.20 1.92 -3.35
C LEU A 287 -41.05 2.68 -2.67
N ASN A 288 -40.25 2.00 -1.85
CA ASN A 288 -39.05 2.58 -1.24
C ASN A 288 -38.00 2.99 -2.29
N LYS A 289 -37.75 2.14 -3.29
CA LYS A 289 -36.84 2.45 -4.41
C LYS A 289 -37.31 3.66 -5.23
N LYS A 290 -38.63 3.87 -5.33
CA LYS A 290 -39.26 5.04 -5.96
C LYS A 290 -39.44 6.25 -5.01
N LYS A 291 -39.16 6.11 -3.71
CA LYS A 291 -39.45 7.07 -2.63
C LYS A 291 -40.93 7.44 -2.44
N ARG A 292 -41.87 6.62 -2.94
CA ARG A 292 -43.33 6.88 -2.91
C ARG A 292 -44.09 6.04 -1.86
N LEU A 293 -43.40 5.52 -0.84
CA LEU A 293 -44.02 4.64 0.18
C LEU A 293 -45.09 5.37 1.00
N GLU A 294 -44.80 6.59 1.46
CA GLU A 294 -45.77 7.38 2.24
C GLU A 294 -46.95 7.85 1.38
N GLU A 295 -46.72 8.26 0.13
CA GLU A 295 -47.81 8.55 -0.82
C GLU A 295 -48.74 7.34 -1.00
N CYS A 296 -48.18 6.13 -1.13
CA CYS A 296 -48.96 4.91 -1.29
C CYS A 296 -49.78 4.58 -0.03
N PHE A 297 -49.21 4.80 1.16
CA PHE A 297 -49.93 4.59 2.41
C PHE A 297 -51.05 5.62 2.62
N ASN A 298 -50.83 6.87 2.23
CA ASN A 298 -51.85 7.92 2.30
C ASN A 298 -52.98 7.67 1.28
N ALA A 299 -52.64 7.31 0.04
CA ALA A 299 -53.62 6.99 -1.01
C ALA A 299 -54.42 5.69 -0.74
N ALA A 300 -53.89 4.78 0.07
CA ALA A 300 -54.60 3.57 0.52
C ALA A 300 -55.37 3.79 1.84
N CYS A 301 -55.42 5.02 2.36
CA CYS A 301 -55.98 5.37 3.68
C CYS A 301 -55.44 4.50 4.84
N LEU A 302 -54.23 3.94 4.70
CA LEU A 302 -53.64 3.08 5.73
C LEU A 302 -53.28 3.93 6.95
N PRO A 303 -53.86 3.65 8.13
CA PRO A 303 -53.70 4.50 9.30
C PRO A 303 -52.21 4.72 9.58
N VAL A 304 -51.82 5.98 9.61
CA VAL A 304 -50.51 6.39 10.13
C VAL A 304 -50.43 5.80 11.52
N TYR A 305 -49.37 5.04 11.80
CA TYR A 305 -49.15 4.50 13.14
C TYR A 305 -48.90 5.68 14.08
N LYS A 306 -49.97 6.23 14.67
CA LYS A 306 -49.90 7.21 15.76
C LYS A 306 -48.94 6.59 16.77
N SER A 307 -47.80 7.23 16.99
CA SER A 307 -46.85 6.75 17.97
C SER A 307 -47.61 6.63 19.29
N LYS A 308 -47.47 5.48 19.98
CA LYS A 308 -48.09 5.27 21.31
C LYS A 308 -47.67 6.30 22.37
N HIS A 309 -46.75 7.19 22.00
CA HIS A 309 -46.31 8.32 22.77
C HIS A 309 -46.45 9.57 21.89
N THR A 310 -47.16 10.57 22.40
CA THR A 310 -46.99 11.97 22.00
C THR A 310 -45.79 12.58 22.76
N TYR A 311 -45.45 13.84 22.51
CA TYR A 311 -44.39 14.49 23.27
C TYR A 311 -44.79 14.66 24.75
N GLU A 312 -46.04 15.02 25.00
CA GLU A 312 -46.65 15.24 26.31
C GLU A 312 -46.72 13.93 27.10
N SER A 313 -47.12 12.83 26.44
CA SER A 313 -47.04 11.47 26.99
C SER A 313 -45.61 11.09 27.38
N CYS A 314 -44.61 11.44 26.54
CA CYS A 314 -43.21 11.19 26.89
C CYS A 314 -42.75 12.02 28.10
N VAL A 315 -43.16 13.29 28.20
CA VAL A 315 -42.85 14.17 29.34
C VAL A 315 -43.51 13.65 30.62
N ALA A 316 -44.75 13.16 30.56
CA ALA A 316 -45.42 12.53 31.70
C ALA A 316 -44.67 11.27 32.17
N LEU A 317 -44.29 10.36 31.25
CA LEU A 317 -43.48 9.18 31.58
C LEU A 317 -42.06 9.54 32.06
N ALA A 318 -41.51 10.67 31.62
CA ALA A 318 -40.24 11.19 32.09
C ALA A 318 -40.34 11.75 33.52
N LYS A 319 -41.44 12.43 33.87
CA LYS A 319 -41.72 12.91 35.24
C LYS A 319 -41.92 11.77 36.25
N GLN A 320 -42.32 10.58 35.79
CA GLN A 320 -42.40 9.36 36.62
C GLN A 320 -41.03 8.72 36.92
N CYS A 321 -39.94 9.27 36.38
CA CYS A 321 -38.58 8.77 36.61
C CYS A 321 -37.77 9.77 37.43
N THR A 322 -36.85 9.28 38.25
CA THR A 322 -35.93 10.12 39.04
C THR A 322 -34.69 10.54 38.25
N THR A 323 -34.33 9.77 37.22
CA THR A 323 -33.12 10.02 36.43
C THR A 323 -33.30 9.74 34.94
N ARG A 324 -32.51 10.41 34.11
CA ARG A 324 -32.44 10.19 32.65
C ARG A 324 -32.16 8.72 32.27
N VAL A 325 -31.38 8.02 33.07
CA VAL A 325 -31.05 6.59 32.88
C VAL A 325 -32.26 5.71 33.18
N GLU A 326 -32.97 6.01 34.27
CA GLU A 326 -34.21 5.33 34.62
C GLU A 326 -35.27 5.49 33.53
N PHE A 327 -35.48 6.71 33.02
CA PHE A 327 -36.40 6.97 31.91
C PHE A 327 -36.06 6.16 30.65
N SER A 328 -34.78 6.14 30.25
CA SER A 328 -34.35 5.36 29.09
C SER A 328 -34.52 3.84 29.27
N ARG A 329 -34.48 3.34 30.51
CA ARG A 329 -34.63 1.91 30.85
C ARG A 329 -36.10 1.49 31.03
N LYS A 330 -36.90 2.26 31.77
CA LYS A 330 -38.33 1.97 32.02
C LYS A 330 -39.20 2.29 30.81
N HIS A 331 -38.89 3.36 30.07
CA HIS A 331 -39.73 3.88 28.98
C HIS A 331 -38.94 3.99 27.67
N GLY A 332 -38.23 2.91 27.30
CA GLY A 332 -37.40 2.86 26.09
C GLY A 332 -38.13 3.22 24.78
N GLY A 333 -39.44 2.95 24.70
CA GLY A 333 -40.29 3.36 23.57
C GLY A 333 -40.46 4.88 23.46
N ALA A 334 -40.78 5.54 24.58
CA ALA A 334 -40.89 7.00 24.69
C ALA A 334 -39.54 7.68 24.42
N PHE A 335 -38.47 7.16 25.03
CA PHE A 335 -37.10 7.60 24.78
C PHE A 335 -36.69 7.48 23.29
N GLY A 336 -37.05 6.37 22.64
CA GLY A 336 -36.82 6.16 21.21
C GLY A 336 -37.59 7.13 20.32
N PHE A 337 -38.86 7.39 20.65
CA PHE A 337 -39.70 8.38 19.96
C PHE A 337 -39.11 9.79 20.08
N LEU A 338 -38.78 10.25 21.30
CA LEU A 338 -38.14 11.54 21.55
C LEU A 338 -36.82 11.74 20.78
N ARG A 339 -36.02 10.69 20.63
CA ARG A 339 -34.82 10.73 19.78
C ARG A 339 -35.16 10.88 18.30
N LYS A 340 -36.22 10.21 17.81
CA LYS A 340 -36.64 10.28 16.40
C LYS A 340 -37.17 11.67 16.03
N ILE A 341 -37.86 12.35 16.94
CA ILE A 341 -38.32 13.74 16.76
C ILE A 341 -37.31 14.80 17.24
N ASN A 342 -36.12 14.40 17.69
CA ASN A 342 -35.04 15.24 18.20
C ASN A 342 -35.34 16.10 19.46
N ARG A 343 -36.50 15.94 20.12
CA ARG A 343 -36.92 16.72 21.31
C ARG A 343 -36.52 16.11 22.67
N LEU A 344 -35.57 15.16 22.70
CA LEU A 344 -35.16 14.46 23.93
C LEU A 344 -34.58 15.38 25.02
N GLN A 345 -33.85 16.44 24.66
CA GLN A 345 -33.27 17.35 25.66
C GLN A 345 -34.32 18.30 26.26
N GLU A 346 -35.32 18.73 25.47
CA GLU A 346 -36.45 19.52 25.95
C GLU A 346 -37.27 18.70 26.95
N CYS A 347 -37.60 17.45 26.62
CA CYS A 347 -38.31 16.55 27.52
C CYS A 347 -37.54 16.34 28.84
N TYR A 348 -36.21 16.22 28.79
CA TYR A 348 -35.40 16.15 30.01
C TYR A 348 -35.39 17.46 30.83
N LYS A 349 -35.61 18.62 30.21
CA LYS A 349 -35.71 19.91 30.90
C LYS A 349 -37.09 20.06 31.54
N GLU A 350 -38.16 19.82 30.77
CA GLU A 350 -39.56 19.91 31.22
C GLU A 350 -39.95 18.85 32.27
N ALA A 351 -39.33 17.68 32.24
CA ALA A 351 -39.56 16.63 33.22
C ALA A 351 -38.74 16.78 34.51
N GLY A 352 -37.97 17.86 34.68
CA GLY A 352 -37.09 18.05 35.84
C GLY A 352 -35.95 17.02 35.95
N LEU A 353 -35.70 16.23 34.89
CA LEU A 353 -34.70 15.17 34.89
C LEU A 353 -33.29 15.75 34.84
N ALA A 354 -32.78 16.05 36.03
CA ALA A 354 -31.43 16.55 36.25
C ALA A 354 -30.40 15.80 35.40
N ARG A 355 -29.45 16.53 34.80
CA ARG A 355 -28.22 15.89 34.34
C ARG A 355 -27.61 15.24 35.58
N ARG A 356 -27.10 14.00 35.46
CA ARG A 356 -26.22 13.45 36.49
C ARG A 356 -25.11 14.48 36.71
N VAL A 357 -25.11 15.13 37.87
CA VAL A 357 -23.88 15.62 38.48
C VAL A 357 -22.95 14.40 38.43
N ARG A 358 -21.76 14.56 37.85
CA ARG A 358 -20.82 13.43 37.77
C ARG A 358 -20.53 13.03 39.21
N LYS A 359 -20.98 11.84 39.62
CA LYS A 359 -20.54 11.24 40.89
C LYS A 359 -19.02 11.30 40.91
N ALA A 360 -18.48 11.65 42.08
CA ALA A 360 -17.12 12.15 42.27
C ALA A 360 -16.07 11.54 41.33
N ASP A 361 -15.23 12.42 40.79
CA ASP A 361 -14.16 12.07 39.86
C ASP A 361 -13.30 10.93 40.45
N PRO A 362 -12.82 9.93 39.66
CA PRO A 362 -12.05 8.80 40.19
C PRO A 362 -10.67 9.15 40.82
N SER A 363 -10.41 10.43 41.02
CA SER A 363 -9.34 11.05 41.80
C SER A 363 -9.69 11.20 43.29
N SER A 364 -10.97 11.17 43.68
CA SER A 364 -11.43 11.36 45.07
C SER A 364 -11.28 10.14 45.97
N TYR A 365 -10.94 8.98 45.41
CA TYR A 365 -10.65 7.76 46.17
C TYR A 365 -9.15 7.70 46.41
N THR A 366 -8.73 7.70 47.67
CA THR A 366 -7.37 7.34 48.05
C THR A 366 -7.32 5.85 48.37
N PHE A 367 -6.12 5.28 48.43
CA PHE A 367 -5.99 3.89 48.87
C PHE A 367 -6.53 3.70 50.30
N ALA A 368 -6.19 4.61 51.22
CA ALA A 368 -6.69 4.60 52.60
C ALA A 368 -8.23 4.68 52.68
N SER A 369 -8.89 5.56 51.92
CA SER A 369 -10.35 5.61 51.93
C SER A 369 -10.99 4.35 51.33
N CYS A 370 -10.32 3.66 50.42
CA CYS A 370 -10.75 2.35 49.95
C CYS A 370 -10.59 1.24 51.01
N VAL A 371 -9.54 1.27 51.83
CA VAL A 371 -9.34 0.33 52.96
C VAL A 371 -10.45 0.51 54.00
N GLU A 372 -10.80 1.74 54.36
CA GLU A 372 -11.92 2.00 55.28
C GLU A 372 -13.28 1.53 54.72
N LEU A 373 -13.53 1.74 53.42
CA LEU A 373 -14.72 1.18 52.76
C LEU A 373 -14.69 -0.35 52.68
N ALA A 374 -13.51 -0.98 52.64
CA ALA A 374 -13.37 -2.43 52.69
C ALA A 374 -13.63 -2.98 54.10
N LYS A 375 -13.17 -2.32 55.17
CA LYS A 375 -13.50 -2.65 56.57
C LYS A 375 -15.01 -2.61 56.85
N GLN A 376 -15.78 -1.80 56.11
CA GLN A 376 -17.26 -1.72 56.18
C GLN A 376 -18.02 -2.86 55.46
N CYS A 377 -17.31 -3.86 54.92
CA CYS A 377 -17.91 -5.03 54.26
C CYS A 377 -17.57 -6.31 55.03
N GLN A 378 -18.45 -7.30 54.97
CA GLN A 378 -18.20 -8.62 55.57
C GLN A 378 -17.41 -9.55 54.64
N SER A 379 -17.26 -9.17 53.36
CA SER A 379 -16.53 -9.96 52.36
C SER A 379 -16.07 -9.13 51.16
N ARG A 380 -15.02 -9.60 50.48
CA ARG A 380 -14.56 -9.05 49.19
C ARG A 380 -15.69 -8.93 48.16
N THR A 381 -16.59 -9.91 48.11
CA THR A 381 -17.74 -9.92 47.20
C THR A 381 -18.78 -8.85 47.55
N GLU A 382 -18.97 -8.54 48.84
CA GLU A 382 -19.82 -7.42 49.25
C GLU A 382 -19.18 -6.09 48.83
N PHE A 383 -17.88 -5.90 49.06
CA PHE A 383 -17.16 -4.69 48.65
C PHE A 383 -17.27 -4.42 47.15
N HIS A 384 -17.10 -5.44 46.31
CA HIS A 384 -17.31 -5.34 44.86
C HIS A 384 -18.74 -4.89 44.47
N LYS A 385 -19.76 -5.28 45.23
CA LYS A 385 -21.17 -4.94 44.98
C LYS A 385 -21.55 -3.56 45.53
N LYS A 386 -21.07 -3.23 46.74
CA LYS A 386 -21.41 -2.02 47.50
C LYS A 386 -20.60 -0.80 47.04
N TYR A 387 -19.32 -1.02 46.70
CA TYR A 387 -18.37 0.04 46.28
C TYR A 387 -17.68 -0.30 44.94
N PRO A 388 -18.42 -0.52 43.83
CA PRO A 388 -17.83 -0.91 42.54
C PRO A 388 -16.87 0.13 41.95
N ILE A 389 -17.01 1.41 42.32
CA ILE A 389 -16.12 2.49 41.89
C ILE A 389 -14.77 2.40 42.63
N ALA A 390 -14.78 2.27 43.96
CA ALA A 390 -13.58 2.04 44.77
C ALA A 390 -12.85 0.76 44.33
N SER A 391 -13.59 -0.32 44.09
CA SER A 391 -13.02 -1.56 43.53
C SER A 391 -12.41 -1.37 42.13
N SER A 392 -13.00 -0.53 41.27
CA SER A 392 -12.45 -0.23 39.95
C SER A 392 -11.19 0.64 40.04
N PHE A 393 -11.15 1.57 40.99
CA PHE A 393 -9.97 2.36 41.33
C PHE A 393 -8.82 1.45 41.79
N LEU A 394 -9.05 0.63 42.82
CA LEU A 394 -8.04 -0.32 43.32
C LEU A 394 -7.53 -1.31 42.27
N ASN A 395 -8.40 -1.80 41.38
CA ASN A 395 -8.00 -2.64 40.25
C ASN A 395 -7.10 -1.90 39.25
N ARG A 396 -7.36 -0.60 39.01
CA ARG A 396 -6.54 0.25 38.13
C ARG A 396 -5.16 0.50 38.73
N GLU A 397 -5.09 0.75 40.03
CA GLU A 397 -3.83 0.92 40.77
C GLU A 397 -3.15 -0.43 41.10
N LYS A 398 -3.78 -1.57 40.79
CA LYS A 398 -3.35 -2.95 41.12
C LYS A 398 -3.23 -3.27 42.62
N ARG A 399 -3.75 -2.42 43.51
CA ARG A 399 -3.69 -2.59 44.98
C ARG A 399 -4.97 -3.18 45.59
N LEU A 400 -5.77 -3.91 44.80
CA LEU A 400 -7.03 -4.48 45.28
C LEU A 400 -6.82 -5.56 46.35
N ASP A 401 -5.82 -6.44 46.18
CA ASP A 401 -5.51 -7.46 47.17
C ASP A 401 -4.88 -6.85 48.44
N ASP A 402 -3.97 -5.88 48.31
CA ASP A 402 -3.40 -5.13 49.44
C ASP A 402 -4.51 -4.49 50.29
N CYS A 403 -5.47 -3.82 49.65
CA CYS A 403 -6.60 -3.18 50.31
C CYS A 403 -7.45 -4.19 51.09
N PHE A 404 -7.64 -5.40 50.55
CA PHE A 404 -8.38 -6.45 51.22
C PHE A 404 -7.60 -7.12 52.34
N ASP A 405 -6.28 -7.25 52.21
CA ASP A 405 -5.42 -7.81 53.26
C ASP A 405 -5.30 -6.80 54.44
N GLU A 406 -5.13 -5.49 54.17
CA GLU A 406 -5.16 -4.42 55.20
C GLU A 406 -6.54 -4.25 55.87
N ALA A 407 -7.64 -4.47 55.13
CA ALA A 407 -8.99 -4.40 55.68
C ALA A 407 -9.41 -5.65 56.48
N GLY A 408 -8.52 -6.65 56.65
CA GLY A 408 -8.86 -7.92 57.29
C GLY A 408 -9.84 -8.78 56.49
N LEU A 409 -10.16 -8.42 55.24
CA LEU A 409 -10.97 -9.20 54.31
C LEU A 409 -10.13 -10.32 53.72
N GLY A 410 -9.83 -11.30 54.59
CA GLY A 410 -8.91 -12.41 54.33
C GLY A 410 -9.08 -13.03 52.96
N ARG A 411 -7.94 -13.38 52.34
CA ARG A 411 -7.85 -13.92 50.98
C ARG A 411 -8.91 -14.99 50.74
N TYR A 412 -9.61 -14.85 49.61
CA TYR A 412 -10.69 -15.75 49.21
C TYR A 412 -10.22 -17.19 49.35
N LYS A 413 -10.70 -17.92 50.37
CA LYS A 413 -10.36 -19.33 50.58
C LYS A 413 -10.83 -20.09 49.36
N SER A 414 -9.90 -20.34 48.45
CA SER A 414 -10.17 -21.05 47.21
C SER A 414 -10.85 -22.37 47.55
N LYS A 415 -11.95 -22.67 46.84
CA LYS A 415 -12.61 -23.99 46.92
C LYS A 415 -11.67 -25.14 46.53
N TYR A 416 -10.54 -24.81 45.90
CA TYR A 416 -9.47 -25.71 45.50
C TYR A 416 -8.21 -25.38 46.31
N SER A 417 -7.74 -26.33 47.11
CA SER A 417 -6.36 -26.35 47.58
C SER A 417 -5.45 -26.99 46.52
N TYR A 418 -4.14 -26.93 46.70
CA TYR A 418 -3.20 -27.56 45.77
C TYR A 418 -3.37 -29.09 45.73
N GLU A 419 -3.55 -29.72 46.89
CA GLU A 419 -3.75 -31.16 47.03
C GLU A 419 -5.05 -31.59 46.32
N LYS A 420 -6.13 -30.81 46.46
CA LYS A 420 -7.40 -31.06 45.78
C LYS A 420 -7.31 -30.84 44.27
N CYS A 421 -6.44 -29.94 43.80
CA CYS A 421 -6.13 -29.83 42.37
C CYS A 421 -5.38 -31.05 41.85
N VAL A 422 -4.41 -31.58 42.61
CA VAL A 422 -3.67 -32.81 42.25
C VAL A 422 -4.61 -34.03 42.24
N GLU A 423 -5.51 -34.16 43.22
CA GLU A 423 -6.58 -35.16 43.25
C GLU A 423 -7.47 -35.10 41.99
N LEU A 424 -8.02 -33.92 41.69
CA LEU A 424 -8.84 -33.71 40.48
C LEU A 424 -8.06 -33.91 39.17
N ALA A 425 -6.74 -33.72 39.18
CA ALA A 425 -5.86 -33.93 38.04
C ALA A 425 -5.60 -35.41 37.79
N LYS A 426 -5.41 -36.22 38.85
CA LYS A 426 -5.26 -37.69 38.77
C LYS A 426 -6.49 -38.39 38.18
N HIS A 427 -7.68 -37.79 38.31
CA HIS A 427 -8.93 -38.29 37.70
C HIS A 427 -9.17 -37.85 36.24
N CYS A 428 -8.21 -37.18 35.60
CA CYS A 428 -8.27 -36.80 34.19
C CYS A 428 -7.22 -37.58 33.40
N ALA A 429 -7.52 -38.03 32.18
CA ALA A 429 -6.53 -38.69 31.32
C ALA A 429 -5.59 -37.68 30.63
N THR A 430 -5.99 -36.40 30.52
CA THR A 430 -5.19 -35.35 29.88
C THR A 430 -5.35 -33.98 30.54
N ARG A 431 -4.34 -33.11 30.40
CA ARG A 431 -4.44 -31.68 30.77
C ARG A 431 -5.61 -30.95 30.10
N ALA A 432 -5.98 -31.36 28.88
CA ALA A 432 -7.11 -30.79 28.15
C ALA A 432 -8.46 -31.19 28.76
N GLU A 433 -8.59 -32.44 29.20
CA GLU A 433 -9.76 -32.93 29.94
C GLU A 433 -9.88 -32.24 31.30
N PHE A 434 -8.78 -32.10 32.05
CA PHE A 434 -8.75 -31.34 33.31
C PHE A 434 -9.20 -29.88 33.09
N SER A 435 -8.73 -29.23 32.02
CA SER A 435 -9.20 -27.88 31.67
C SER A 435 -10.69 -27.80 31.35
N LYS A 436 -11.31 -28.89 30.87
CA LYS A 436 -12.73 -28.94 30.49
C LYS A 436 -13.62 -29.28 31.69
N LYS A 437 -13.23 -30.28 32.50
CA LYS A 437 -13.98 -30.72 33.70
C LYS A 437 -13.76 -29.80 34.91
N ASN A 438 -12.54 -29.30 35.10
CA ASN A 438 -12.08 -28.64 36.34
C ASN A 438 -11.54 -27.21 36.09
N GLY A 439 -12.21 -26.42 35.24
CA GLY A 439 -11.76 -25.06 34.88
C GLY A 439 -11.54 -24.10 36.06
N GLY A 440 -12.26 -24.27 37.16
CA GLY A 440 -12.03 -23.52 38.41
C GLY A 440 -10.70 -23.87 39.09
N ALA A 441 -10.39 -25.17 39.20
CA ALA A 441 -9.11 -25.67 39.72
C ALA A 441 -7.94 -25.19 38.85
N LEU A 442 -8.07 -25.26 37.52
CA LEU A 442 -7.06 -24.74 36.59
C LEU A 442 -6.82 -23.23 36.74
N THR A 443 -7.87 -22.46 37.06
CA THR A 443 -7.74 -21.01 37.30
C THR A 443 -7.00 -20.74 38.61
N TYR A 444 -7.29 -21.50 39.67
CA TYR A 444 -6.53 -21.44 40.92
C TYR A 444 -5.05 -21.81 40.71
N LEU A 445 -4.76 -22.92 40.02
CA LEU A 445 -3.38 -23.31 39.69
C LEU A 445 -2.65 -22.24 38.87
N ARG A 446 -3.34 -21.59 37.92
CA ARG A 446 -2.76 -20.50 37.11
C ARG A 446 -2.39 -19.31 37.96
N ASN A 447 -3.30 -18.85 38.82
CA ASN A 447 -3.10 -17.65 39.63
C ASN A 447 -1.98 -17.82 40.67
N ASN A 448 -1.65 -19.06 41.05
CA ASN A 448 -0.57 -19.38 41.99
C ASN A 448 0.70 -19.91 41.28
N ASN A 449 0.77 -19.93 39.94
CA ASN A 449 1.86 -20.53 39.16
C ASN A 449 2.13 -22.03 39.45
N LEU A 450 1.15 -22.77 39.96
CA LEU A 450 1.27 -24.18 40.38
C LEU A 450 0.86 -25.19 39.28
N ILE A 451 0.58 -24.74 38.05
CA ILE A 451 0.08 -25.60 36.95
C ILE A 451 1.03 -26.77 36.68
N GLU A 452 2.30 -26.49 36.37
CA GLU A 452 3.25 -27.54 35.99
C GLU A 452 3.56 -28.48 37.15
N LYS A 453 3.72 -27.95 38.37
CA LYS A 453 3.90 -28.76 39.57
C LYS A 453 2.73 -29.73 39.80
N CYS A 454 1.49 -29.21 39.75
CA CYS A 454 0.28 -30.01 39.93
C CYS A 454 0.12 -31.08 38.86
N PHE A 455 0.43 -30.75 37.60
CA PHE A 455 0.31 -31.70 36.51
C PHE A 455 1.41 -32.76 36.52
N ASN A 456 2.63 -32.41 36.93
CA ASN A 456 3.71 -33.38 37.10
C ASN A 456 3.41 -34.34 38.27
N GLU A 457 2.98 -33.84 39.44
CA GLU A 457 2.57 -34.68 40.59
C GLU A 457 1.32 -35.54 40.33
N ALA A 458 0.49 -35.15 39.36
CA ALA A 458 -0.67 -35.91 38.92
C ALA A 458 -0.41 -36.88 37.75
N GLY A 459 0.83 -36.96 37.23
CA GLY A 459 1.16 -37.76 36.04
C GLY A 459 0.58 -37.23 34.72
N LEU A 460 0.03 -36.01 34.72
CA LEU A 460 -0.54 -35.36 33.54
C LEU A 460 0.56 -34.76 32.66
N VAL A 461 1.11 -35.57 31.76
CA VAL A 461 2.10 -35.18 30.74
C VAL A 461 1.67 -33.89 29.99
N PRO A 462 2.62 -32.96 29.69
CA PRO A 462 2.36 -31.75 28.90
C PRO A 462 1.59 -31.98 27.59
N GLY A 463 0.29 -31.66 27.62
CA GLY A 463 -0.51 -31.44 26.41
C GLY A 463 -0.03 -30.19 25.67
N ILE A 464 0.96 -30.39 24.80
CA ILE A 464 1.67 -29.36 24.02
C ILE A 464 0.69 -28.42 23.30
N ARG A 465 0.81 -27.10 23.58
CA ARG A 465 0.16 -26.06 22.76
C ARG A 465 1.05 -25.70 21.57
N ARG A 466 0.43 -25.65 20.38
CA ARG A 466 1.04 -25.56 19.04
C ARG A 466 1.92 -24.33 18.70
N LYS A 467 2.47 -23.55 19.66
CA LYS A 467 2.99 -22.21 19.36
C LYS A 467 4.30 -21.73 20.00
N ASP A 468 4.98 -22.51 20.81
CA ASP A 468 6.32 -22.10 21.30
C ASP A 468 7.40 -23.15 20.94
N PRO A 469 8.25 -22.88 19.93
CA PRO A 469 9.32 -23.80 19.54
C PRO A 469 10.52 -23.76 20.50
N THR A 470 10.55 -22.85 21.48
CA THR A 470 11.69 -22.68 22.42
C THR A 470 11.83 -23.78 23.48
N ILE A 471 10.80 -24.62 23.64
CA ILE A 471 10.75 -25.69 24.67
C ILE A 471 11.38 -26.99 24.17
N TYR A 472 11.54 -27.16 22.86
CA TYR A 472 12.15 -28.35 22.28
C TYR A 472 13.66 -28.21 22.21
N THR A 473 14.37 -29.14 22.85
CA THR A 473 15.76 -29.43 22.49
C THR A 473 15.78 -30.62 21.53
N PHE A 474 16.92 -30.88 20.89
CA PHE A 474 17.05 -32.01 19.98
C PHE A 474 16.92 -33.35 20.71
N GLU A 475 17.42 -33.44 21.94
CA GLU A 475 17.41 -34.61 22.80
C GLU A 475 15.97 -34.94 23.25
N ILE A 476 15.17 -33.92 23.62
CA ILE A 476 13.74 -34.08 23.90
C ILE A 476 13.00 -34.60 22.65
N CYS A 477 13.36 -34.11 21.47
CA CYS A 477 12.78 -34.60 20.22
C CYS A 477 13.15 -36.06 19.93
N VAL A 478 14.38 -36.49 20.22
CA VAL A 478 14.83 -37.89 20.10
C VAL A 478 14.04 -38.80 21.06
N GLU A 479 13.88 -38.40 22.32
CA GLU A 479 13.08 -39.19 23.29
C GLU A 479 11.60 -39.27 22.92
N LEU A 480 11.01 -38.18 22.42
CA LEU A 480 9.64 -38.20 21.88
C LEU A 480 9.53 -39.06 20.61
N ALA A 481 10.59 -39.15 19.80
CA ALA A 481 10.64 -39.99 18.61
C ALA A 481 10.72 -41.48 18.96
N LYS A 482 11.49 -41.87 19.99
CA LYS A 482 11.53 -43.25 20.52
C LYS A 482 10.16 -43.75 21.01
N GLN A 483 9.24 -42.85 21.39
CA GLN A 483 7.87 -43.18 21.83
C GLN A 483 6.84 -43.33 20.68
N CYS A 484 7.29 -43.32 19.44
CA CYS A 484 6.46 -43.56 18.26
C CYS A 484 6.96 -44.80 17.52
N ALA A 485 6.06 -45.52 16.86
CA ALA A 485 6.44 -46.65 16.00
C ALA A 485 6.89 -46.20 14.60
N THR A 486 6.56 -44.98 14.19
CA THR A 486 6.92 -44.44 12.86
C THR A 486 7.12 -42.92 12.87
N ARG A 487 7.91 -42.42 11.91
CA ARG A 487 8.06 -40.98 11.58
C ARG A 487 6.70 -40.28 11.36
N SER A 488 5.73 -40.98 10.76
CA SER A 488 4.38 -40.47 10.52
C SER A 488 3.58 -40.30 11.82
N GLU A 489 3.68 -41.27 12.73
CA GLU A 489 3.09 -41.18 14.07
C GLU A 489 3.72 -40.03 14.86
N PHE A 490 5.05 -39.88 14.84
CA PHE A 490 5.74 -38.75 15.49
C PHE A 490 5.25 -37.40 14.96
N ASN A 491 5.17 -37.24 13.64
CA ASN A 491 4.65 -36.01 13.03
C ASN A 491 3.18 -35.72 13.39
N LYS A 492 2.37 -36.76 13.64
CA LYS A 492 0.96 -36.65 14.02
C LYS A 492 0.75 -36.39 15.53
N LYS A 493 1.54 -37.05 16.38
CA LYS A 493 1.48 -37.03 17.86
C LYS A 493 2.24 -35.83 18.45
N TYR A 494 3.39 -35.52 17.87
CA TYR A 494 4.35 -34.51 18.33
C TYR A 494 4.70 -33.47 17.24
N GLY A 495 3.73 -33.06 16.43
CA GLY A 495 3.95 -32.16 15.27
C GLY A 495 4.64 -30.82 15.56
N SER A 496 4.68 -30.34 16.81
CA SER A 496 5.49 -29.18 17.20
C SER A 496 6.98 -29.51 17.42
N ALA A 497 7.30 -30.70 17.94
CA ALA A 497 8.66 -31.23 17.98
C ALA A 497 9.19 -31.43 16.55
N ALA A 498 8.38 -32.02 15.67
CA ALA A 498 8.68 -32.13 14.24
C ALA A 498 8.93 -30.77 13.58
N ALA A 499 8.09 -29.77 13.84
CA ALA A 499 8.28 -28.43 13.28
C ALA A 499 9.60 -27.78 13.74
N PHE A 500 9.97 -27.95 15.02
CA PHE A 500 11.28 -27.53 15.55
C PHE A 500 12.44 -28.25 14.82
N LEU A 501 12.39 -29.58 14.72
CA LEU A 501 13.40 -30.37 14.01
C LEU A 501 13.56 -29.97 12.54
N TYR A 502 12.48 -29.67 11.83
CA TYR A 502 12.53 -29.17 10.44
C TYR A 502 13.06 -27.74 10.35
N GLN A 503 12.80 -26.89 11.35
CA GLN A 503 13.34 -25.52 11.42
C GLN A 503 14.86 -25.52 11.64
N GLU A 504 15.35 -26.34 12.57
CA GLU A 504 16.78 -26.53 12.84
C GLU A 504 17.48 -27.44 11.82
N LYS A 505 16.72 -28.04 10.90
CA LYS A 505 17.18 -29.01 9.87
C LYS A 505 17.79 -30.30 10.41
N ARG A 506 17.48 -30.68 11.65
CA ARG A 506 17.97 -31.89 12.33
C ARG A 506 16.96 -33.04 12.38
N ALA A 507 15.91 -33.00 11.56
CA ALA A 507 14.85 -34.01 11.57
C ALA A 507 15.35 -35.42 11.24
N GLU A 508 16.22 -35.57 10.23
CA GLU A 508 16.78 -36.88 9.89
C GLU A 508 17.72 -37.40 10.98
N ASP A 509 18.59 -36.55 11.55
CA ASP A 509 19.46 -36.92 12.67
C ASP A 509 18.62 -37.47 13.84
N CYS A 510 17.55 -36.76 14.21
CA CYS A 510 16.65 -37.15 15.29
C CYS A 510 15.93 -38.48 15.00
N PHE A 511 15.48 -38.69 13.77
CA PHE A 511 14.80 -39.95 13.40
C PHE A 511 15.78 -41.13 13.35
N ASN A 512 17.02 -40.91 12.92
CA ASN A 512 18.04 -41.94 12.91
C ASN A 512 18.45 -42.34 14.35
N GLU A 513 18.69 -41.35 15.22
CA GLU A 513 19.08 -41.57 16.62
C GLU A 513 17.95 -42.17 17.48
N ALA A 514 16.69 -41.88 17.14
CA ALA A 514 15.53 -42.45 17.80
C ALA A 514 15.16 -43.88 17.35
N GLY A 515 15.93 -44.49 16.44
CA GLY A 515 15.58 -45.79 15.83
C GLY A 515 14.37 -45.73 14.87
N LEU A 516 13.89 -44.52 14.55
CA LEU A 516 12.90 -44.25 13.50
C LEU A 516 13.52 -44.16 12.09
N GLY A 517 14.72 -44.69 11.90
CA GLY A 517 15.25 -45.03 10.58
C GLY A 517 14.28 -45.98 9.86
N ASP A 518 14.20 -45.90 8.53
CA ASP A 518 13.16 -46.58 7.74
C ASP A 518 13.27 -48.12 7.82
N ASN A 519 12.69 -48.71 8.86
CA ASN A 519 12.55 -50.16 9.03
C ASN A 519 11.29 -50.71 8.31
N LYS A 520 11.04 -50.12 7.14
CA LYS A 520 10.56 -50.88 5.99
C LYS A 520 11.60 -50.72 4.92
N GLN A 521 11.94 -51.84 4.28
CA GLN A 521 12.62 -51.87 2.98
C GLN A 521 12.24 -50.64 2.16
N LYS A 522 13.21 -50.07 1.45
CA LYS A 522 12.90 -49.22 0.30
C LYS A 522 11.96 -50.01 -0.62
N LYS A 523 10.65 -49.80 -0.43
CA LYS A 523 9.78 -49.49 -1.56
C LYS A 523 10.38 -48.24 -2.15
N THR A 524 11.39 -48.50 -2.98
CA THR A 524 11.74 -47.70 -4.14
C THR A 524 10.47 -47.00 -4.58
N SER A 525 10.56 -45.69 -4.78
CA SER A 525 9.48 -44.95 -5.42
C SER A 525 8.97 -45.82 -6.55
N LYS A 526 7.65 -46.12 -6.56
CA LYS A 526 7.01 -47.02 -7.57
C LYS A 526 7.38 -46.60 -9.01
N TYR A 527 7.87 -45.38 -9.13
CA TYR A 527 8.52 -44.75 -10.23
C TYR A 527 10.03 -44.64 -9.97
N THR A 528 10.86 -45.44 -10.65
CA THR A 528 12.25 -45.01 -10.94
C THR A 528 12.23 -43.99 -12.06
N TYR A 529 13.37 -43.38 -12.40
CA TYR A 529 13.44 -42.45 -13.53
C TYR A 529 13.09 -43.14 -14.87
N GLU A 530 13.48 -44.40 -15.04
CA GLU A 530 13.20 -45.22 -16.22
C GLU A 530 11.70 -45.56 -16.32
N ILE A 531 11.07 -45.92 -15.18
CA ILE A 531 9.61 -46.15 -15.10
C ILE A 531 8.87 -44.85 -15.40
N CYS A 532 9.33 -43.72 -14.88
CA CYS A 532 8.82 -42.39 -15.20
C CYS A 532 8.87 -42.09 -16.70
N VAL A 533 10.00 -42.35 -17.37
CA VAL A 533 10.14 -42.16 -18.82
C VAL A 533 9.21 -43.10 -19.59
N LYS A 534 9.05 -44.37 -19.18
CA LYS A 534 8.08 -45.31 -19.78
C LYS A 534 6.63 -44.80 -19.65
N LEU A 535 6.21 -44.38 -18.45
CA LEU A 535 4.87 -43.83 -18.19
C LEU A 535 4.64 -42.48 -18.92
N ALA A 536 5.69 -41.69 -19.11
CA ALA A 536 5.64 -40.46 -19.89
C ALA A 536 5.44 -40.76 -21.39
N LYS A 537 6.13 -41.75 -21.97
CA LYS A 537 5.92 -42.18 -23.36
C LYS A 537 4.48 -42.66 -23.64
N GLN A 538 3.79 -43.20 -22.63
CA GLN A 538 2.37 -43.60 -22.73
C GLN A 538 1.36 -42.43 -22.69
N CYS A 539 1.82 -41.18 -22.51
CA CYS A 539 0.94 -40.02 -22.38
C CYS A 539 1.02 -39.10 -23.60
N ALA A 540 -0.12 -38.71 -24.18
CA ALA A 540 -0.14 -37.85 -25.36
C ALA A 540 0.52 -36.46 -25.17
N ASN A 541 0.69 -35.99 -23.93
CA ASN A 541 1.41 -34.76 -23.59
C ASN A 541 1.70 -34.68 -22.08
N ARG A 542 2.52 -33.68 -21.68
CA ARG A 542 2.88 -33.40 -20.29
C ARG A 542 1.68 -33.25 -19.34
N THR A 543 0.61 -32.61 -19.79
CA THR A 543 -0.60 -32.40 -18.97
C THR A 543 -1.32 -33.72 -18.72
N ALA A 544 -1.38 -34.61 -19.71
CA ALA A 544 -1.89 -35.97 -19.54
C ALA A 544 -1.03 -36.77 -18.56
N PHE A 545 0.31 -36.68 -18.64
CA PHE A 545 1.21 -37.34 -17.68
C PHE A 545 1.02 -36.82 -16.25
N ILE A 546 1.03 -35.50 -16.04
CA ILE A 546 0.85 -34.92 -14.70
C ILE A 546 -0.54 -35.26 -14.12
N LYS A 547 -1.58 -35.33 -14.96
CA LYS A 547 -2.94 -35.66 -14.53
C LYS A 547 -3.14 -37.16 -14.26
N LYS A 548 -2.56 -38.05 -15.08
CA LYS A 548 -2.71 -39.52 -14.97
C LYS A 548 -1.73 -40.15 -13.98
N TYR A 549 -0.52 -39.60 -13.88
CA TYR A 549 0.59 -40.13 -13.10
C TYR A 549 1.20 -39.04 -12.19
N GLY A 550 0.35 -38.32 -11.46
CA GLY A 550 0.77 -37.21 -10.58
C GLY A 550 1.89 -37.56 -9.59
N GLY A 551 1.86 -38.76 -9.01
CA GLY A 551 2.94 -39.24 -8.13
C GLY A 551 4.29 -39.46 -8.83
N ALA A 552 4.28 -39.82 -10.12
CA ALA A 552 5.50 -39.91 -10.94
C ALA A 552 6.03 -38.51 -11.27
N ALA A 553 5.14 -37.56 -11.58
CA ALA A 553 5.51 -36.16 -11.80
C ALA A 553 6.05 -35.48 -10.54
N GLU A 554 5.52 -35.81 -9.35
CA GLU A 554 6.04 -35.29 -8.08
C GLU A 554 7.41 -35.88 -7.75
N PHE A 555 7.62 -37.19 -7.92
CA PHE A 555 8.93 -37.83 -7.78
C PHE A 555 9.98 -37.16 -8.66
N LEU A 556 9.70 -37.01 -9.96
CA LEU A 556 10.58 -36.31 -10.90
C LEU A 556 10.82 -34.84 -10.56
N SER A 557 9.86 -34.17 -9.93
CA SER A 557 10.02 -32.78 -9.47
C SER A 557 10.95 -32.69 -8.27
N ARG A 558 10.88 -33.65 -7.34
CA ARG A 558 11.78 -33.73 -6.17
C ARG A 558 13.22 -33.99 -6.59
N GLU A 559 13.42 -34.90 -7.55
CA GLU A 559 14.73 -35.17 -8.18
C GLU A 559 15.20 -34.04 -9.13
N ASN A 560 14.35 -33.05 -9.42
CA ASN A 560 14.61 -31.97 -10.38
C ASN A 560 14.86 -32.46 -11.83
N ARG A 561 14.40 -33.69 -12.16
CA ARG A 561 14.55 -34.36 -13.47
C ARG A 561 13.26 -34.41 -14.30
N LEU A 562 12.20 -33.69 -13.90
CA LEU A 562 10.91 -33.66 -14.63
C LEU A 562 11.05 -33.20 -16.09
N GLU A 563 11.85 -32.17 -16.35
CA GLU A 563 12.09 -31.69 -17.72
C GLU A 563 12.93 -32.68 -18.54
N GLU A 564 13.93 -33.32 -17.93
CA GLU A 564 14.77 -34.36 -18.54
C GLU A 564 13.93 -35.58 -18.96
N CYS A 565 13.07 -36.05 -18.05
CA CYS A 565 12.14 -37.16 -18.31
C CYS A 565 11.18 -36.83 -19.46
N PHE A 566 10.68 -35.59 -19.54
CA PHE A 566 9.82 -35.17 -20.65
C PHE A 566 10.57 -35.09 -21.98
N ILE A 567 11.82 -34.62 -21.99
CA ILE A 567 12.68 -34.61 -23.18
C ILE A 567 12.93 -36.04 -23.67
N GLN A 568 13.33 -36.95 -22.76
CA GLN A 568 13.67 -38.34 -23.09
C GLN A 568 12.44 -39.20 -23.45
N ALA A 569 11.25 -38.82 -22.97
CA ALA A 569 9.99 -39.43 -23.36
C ALA A 569 9.40 -38.86 -24.67
N GLY A 570 10.05 -37.90 -25.32
CA GLY A 570 9.51 -37.21 -26.51
C GLY A 570 8.32 -36.30 -26.21
N LEU A 571 7.98 -36.08 -24.94
CA LEU A 571 6.91 -35.18 -24.52
C LEU A 571 7.36 -33.73 -24.65
N SER A 572 7.08 -33.18 -25.84
CA SER A 572 7.51 -31.86 -26.29
C SER A 572 7.45 -30.83 -25.16
N ILE A 573 8.52 -30.01 -25.08
CA ILE A 573 8.55 -28.90 -24.14
C ILE A 573 7.45 -27.94 -24.55
N ASN A 574 6.31 -28.02 -23.86
CA ASN A 574 5.39 -26.90 -23.71
C ASN A 574 6.15 -25.81 -22.96
N LYS A 575 6.99 -25.09 -23.72
CA LYS A 575 7.63 -23.83 -23.34
C LYS A 575 6.58 -23.01 -22.61
N SER A 576 6.99 -22.20 -21.64
CA SER A 576 6.08 -21.23 -21.01
C SER A 576 5.27 -20.58 -22.13
N LYS A 577 3.92 -20.69 -22.06
CA LYS A 577 2.99 -20.34 -23.17
C LYS A 577 3.25 -18.93 -23.73
N TYR A 578 3.95 -18.14 -22.93
CA TYR A 578 4.52 -16.85 -23.23
C TYR A 578 6.05 -16.93 -23.05
N SER A 579 6.81 -16.76 -24.14
CA SER A 579 8.19 -16.25 -24.09
C SER A 579 8.13 -14.71 -24.12
N TYR A 580 9.25 -14.02 -23.93
CA TYR A 580 9.23 -12.55 -24.06
C TYR A 580 8.91 -12.12 -25.51
N GLU A 581 9.47 -12.79 -26.51
CA GLU A 581 9.23 -12.53 -27.93
C GLU A 581 7.79 -12.91 -28.33
N GLY A 582 7.26 -14.00 -27.76
CA GLY A 582 5.86 -14.39 -27.89
C GLY A 582 4.91 -13.35 -27.27
N CYS A 583 5.25 -12.84 -26.09
CA CYS A 583 4.58 -11.70 -25.46
C CYS A 583 4.60 -10.45 -26.35
N VAL A 584 5.75 -10.10 -26.93
CA VAL A 584 5.87 -8.98 -27.88
C VAL A 584 5.01 -9.23 -29.12
N GLY A 585 4.97 -10.46 -29.64
CA GLY A 585 4.08 -10.85 -30.74
C GLY A 585 2.59 -10.67 -30.40
N LEU A 586 2.16 -11.13 -29.23
CA LEU A 586 0.78 -10.95 -28.73
C LEU A 586 0.46 -9.47 -28.43
N ALA A 587 1.46 -8.68 -28.02
CA ALA A 587 1.32 -7.25 -27.84
C ALA A 587 1.22 -6.51 -29.19
N LYS A 588 1.94 -6.94 -30.23
CA LYS A 588 1.78 -6.42 -31.61
C LYS A 588 0.42 -6.75 -32.23
N GLN A 589 -0.25 -7.80 -31.75
CA GLN A 589 -1.61 -8.17 -32.13
C GLN A 589 -2.70 -7.37 -31.38
N CYS A 590 -2.31 -6.49 -30.47
CA CYS A 590 -3.23 -5.57 -29.81
C CYS A 590 -3.06 -4.16 -30.40
N GLN A 591 -4.15 -3.41 -30.49
CA GLN A 591 -4.16 -2.00 -30.90
C GLN A 591 -3.88 -1.08 -29.70
N SER A 592 -4.05 -1.58 -28.46
CA SER A 592 -3.72 -0.82 -27.25
C SER A 592 -3.18 -1.67 -26.10
N ARG A 593 -2.46 -1.03 -25.19
CA ARG A 593 -2.02 -1.62 -23.91
C ARG A 593 -3.18 -2.21 -23.09
N SER A 594 -4.33 -1.52 -23.10
CA SER A 594 -5.54 -1.94 -22.38
C SER A 594 -6.12 -3.23 -22.98
N GLU A 595 -6.12 -3.32 -24.31
CA GLU A 595 -6.52 -4.54 -25.02
C GLU A 595 -5.57 -5.71 -24.71
N PHE A 596 -4.26 -5.49 -24.67
CA PHE A 596 -3.30 -6.54 -24.27
C PHE A 596 -3.55 -7.05 -22.85
N HIS A 597 -3.81 -6.15 -21.89
CA HIS A 597 -4.20 -6.58 -20.54
C HIS A 597 -5.52 -7.36 -20.51
N LYS A 598 -6.47 -7.05 -21.39
CA LYS A 598 -7.80 -7.70 -21.45
C LYS A 598 -7.80 -9.03 -22.21
N LYS A 599 -7.15 -9.11 -23.38
CA LYS A 599 -7.00 -10.32 -24.21
C LYS A 599 -5.95 -11.29 -23.63
N TYR A 600 -4.84 -10.77 -23.12
CA TYR A 600 -3.66 -11.54 -22.75
C TYR A 600 -3.19 -11.25 -21.31
N GLY A 601 -4.13 -11.12 -20.36
CA GLY A 601 -3.83 -10.85 -18.95
C GLY A 601 -2.77 -11.77 -18.32
N SER A 602 -2.75 -13.06 -18.67
CA SER A 602 -1.71 -14.01 -18.21
C SER A 602 -0.32 -13.69 -18.77
N ALA A 603 -0.23 -13.21 -20.02
CA ALA A 603 1.00 -12.74 -20.64
C ALA A 603 1.47 -11.43 -19.98
N ALA A 604 0.54 -10.52 -19.67
CA ALA A 604 0.84 -9.29 -18.94
C ALA A 604 1.36 -9.58 -17.52
N VAL A 605 0.76 -10.53 -16.78
CA VAL A 605 1.25 -10.96 -15.46
C VAL A 605 2.63 -11.60 -15.54
N PHE A 606 2.89 -12.43 -16.56
CA PHE A 606 4.23 -12.98 -16.81
C PHE A 606 5.27 -11.87 -17.03
N LEU A 607 4.97 -10.88 -17.89
CA LEU A 607 5.85 -9.73 -18.14
C LEU A 607 6.06 -8.83 -16.92
N MET A 608 5.03 -8.64 -16.09
CA MET A 608 5.14 -7.88 -14.82
C MET A 608 6.09 -8.58 -13.85
N ARG A 609 6.00 -9.90 -13.70
CA ARG A 609 6.94 -10.69 -12.87
C ARG A 609 8.38 -10.58 -13.37
N GLN A 610 8.58 -10.51 -14.69
CA GLN A 610 9.89 -10.28 -15.31
C GLN A 610 10.35 -8.81 -15.27
N LYS A 611 9.52 -7.86 -14.81
CA LYS A 611 9.74 -6.41 -14.88
C LYS A 611 9.94 -5.85 -16.32
N ARG A 612 9.41 -6.55 -17.34
CA ARG A 612 9.58 -6.22 -18.78
C ARG A 612 8.28 -5.89 -19.52
N LEU A 613 7.19 -5.58 -18.79
CA LEU A 613 5.91 -5.22 -19.41
C LEU A 613 6.00 -3.94 -20.26
N GLU A 614 6.70 -2.91 -19.77
CA GLU A 614 6.89 -1.66 -20.50
C GLU A 614 7.78 -1.83 -21.74
N ASP A 615 8.86 -2.61 -21.63
CA ASP A 615 9.70 -2.97 -22.78
C ASP A 615 8.89 -3.69 -23.85
N CYS A 616 8.05 -4.65 -23.43
CA CYS A 616 7.18 -5.40 -24.33
C CYS A 616 6.18 -4.48 -25.06
N PHE A 617 5.62 -3.48 -24.40
CA PHE A 617 4.73 -2.51 -25.04
C PHE A 617 5.46 -1.59 -26.02
N VAL A 618 6.66 -1.12 -25.66
CA VAL A 618 7.48 -0.28 -26.56
C VAL A 618 7.92 -1.07 -27.79
N GLU A 619 8.40 -2.30 -27.61
CA GLU A 619 8.84 -3.18 -28.70
C GLU A 619 7.69 -3.69 -29.57
N ALA A 620 6.48 -3.70 -29.03
CA ALA A 620 5.25 -4.00 -29.75
C ALA A 620 4.68 -2.83 -30.56
N GLY A 621 5.24 -1.63 -30.46
CA GLY A 621 4.66 -0.44 -31.10
C GLY A 621 3.41 0.11 -30.41
N LEU A 622 3.01 -0.44 -29.25
CA LEU A 622 1.87 0.01 -28.43
C LEU A 622 2.12 1.34 -27.68
N GLY A 623 3.11 2.10 -28.13
CA GLY A 623 3.56 3.36 -27.54
C GLY A 623 4.10 3.21 -26.11
N LYS A 624 4.63 4.32 -25.58
CA LYS A 624 4.61 4.54 -24.13
C LYS A 624 3.15 4.78 -23.69
N TYR A 625 2.85 4.62 -22.41
CA TYR A 625 1.59 5.11 -21.86
C TYR A 625 1.61 6.65 -21.93
N GLN A 626 1.21 7.20 -23.07
CA GLN A 626 0.72 8.56 -23.12
C GLN A 626 -0.52 8.58 -22.23
N SER A 627 -0.44 9.36 -21.16
CA SER A 627 -1.63 9.69 -20.39
C SER A 627 -2.67 10.22 -21.36
N LYS A 628 -3.88 9.65 -21.36
CA LYS A 628 -5.02 10.21 -22.12
C LYS A 628 -5.40 11.63 -21.68
N PHE A 629 -4.78 12.11 -20.60
CA PHE A 629 -4.97 13.40 -20.02
C PHE A 629 -3.64 14.16 -20.11
N SER A 630 -3.62 15.24 -20.89
CA SER A 630 -2.64 16.32 -20.69
C SER A 630 -3.10 17.19 -19.52
N TYR A 631 -2.27 18.12 -19.05
CA TYR A 631 -2.68 19.04 -17.99
C TYR A 631 -3.79 19.98 -18.47
N GLU A 632 -3.66 20.49 -19.69
CA GLU A 632 -4.62 21.39 -20.35
C GLU A 632 -5.98 20.70 -20.50
N LYS A 633 -6.00 19.43 -20.92
CA LYS A 633 -7.24 18.65 -21.00
C LYS A 633 -7.84 18.35 -19.63
N CYS A 634 -7.02 18.27 -18.57
CA CYS A 634 -7.55 18.19 -17.21
C CYS A 634 -8.22 19.49 -16.77
N VAL A 635 -7.63 20.65 -17.08
CA VAL A 635 -8.21 21.97 -16.78
C VAL A 635 -9.53 22.16 -17.52
N GLU A 636 -9.60 21.78 -18.79
CA GLU A 636 -10.83 21.81 -19.59
C GLU A 636 -11.94 20.91 -18.96
N LEU A 637 -11.63 19.64 -18.67
CA LEU A 637 -12.56 18.73 -17.99
C LEU A 637 -12.95 19.20 -16.58
N ALA A 638 -12.08 19.95 -15.90
CA ALA A 638 -12.33 20.52 -14.59
C ALA A 638 -13.29 21.71 -14.65
N LYS A 639 -13.23 22.55 -15.70
CA LYS A 639 -14.17 23.65 -15.95
C LYS A 639 -15.61 23.17 -16.16
N HIS A 640 -15.81 21.93 -16.63
CA HIS A 640 -17.13 21.30 -16.80
C HIS A 640 -17.70 20.62 -15.53
N CYS A 641 -17.04 20.76 -14.37
CA CYS A 641 -17.52 20.23 -13.11
C CYS A 641 -17.79 21.38 -12.13
N ALA A 642 -18.86 21.31 -11.34
CA ALA A 642 -19.17 22.31 -10.32
C ALA A 642 -18.36 22.12 -9.04
N THR A 643 -17.82 20.93 -8.79
CA THR A 643 -16.96 20.65 -7.61
C THR A 643 -15.79 19.71 -7.92
N ARG A 644 -14.73 19.79 -7.10
CA ARG A 644 -13.59 18.84 -7.11
C ARG A 644 -14.04 17.37 -6.93
N THR A 645 -15.09 17.15 -6.14
CA THR A 645 -15.72 15.82 -5.93
C THR A 645 -16.42 15.32 -7.18
N GLU A 646 -17.10 16.19 -7.91
CA GLU A 646 -17.74 15.85 -9.17
C GLU A 646 -16.71 15.53 -10.25
N PHE A 647 -15.62 16.32 -10.35
CA PHE A 647 -14.51 16.03 -11.25
C PHE A 647 -13.85 14.67 -10.94
N TYR A 648 -13.66 14.31 -9.66
CA TYR A 648 -13.20 12.97 -9.31
C TYR A 648 -14.19 11.87 -9.77
N LYS A 649 -15.50 12.09 -9.64
CA LYS A 649 -16.52 11.09 -10.03
C LYS A 649 -16.65 10.96 -11.56
N LYS A 650 -16.70 12.07 -12.30
CA LYS A 650 -16.85 12.10 -13.76
C LYS A 650 -15.54 11.77 -14.49
N HIS A 651 -14.40 12.20 -13.94
CA HIS A 651 -13.09 12.18 -14.61
C HIS A 651 -11.97 11.63 -13.71
N CYS A 652 -12.22 10.50 -13.03
CA CYS A 652 -11.27 9.87 -12.09
C CYS A 652 -9.86 9.63 -12.68
N GLY A 653 -9.77 9.34 -13.99
CA GLY A 653 -8.48 9.18 -14.69
C GLY A 653 -7.68 10.48 -14.78
N ALA A 654 -8.34 11.61 -15.04
CA ALA A 654 -7.73 12.94 -15.05
C ALA A 654 -7.27 13.32 -13.63
N TYR A 655 -8.11 13.08 -12.63
CA TYR A 655 -7.78 13.32 -11.22
C TYR A 655 -6.54 12.53 -10.75
N ILE A 656 -6.44 11.24 -11.10
CA ILE A 656 -5.27 10.41 -10.78
C ILE A 656 -4.03 10.88 -11.54
N PHE A 657 -4.17 11.32 -12.80
CA PHE A 657 -3.07 11.90 -13.56
C PHE A 657 -2.53 13.17 -12.88
N LEU A 658 -3.40 14.09 -12.48
CA LEU A 658 -3.03 15.32 -11.79
C LEU A 658 -2.30 15.05 -10.46
N ILE A 659 -2.78 14.08 -9.65
CA ILE A 659 -2.10 13.65 -8.43
C ILE A 659 -0.70 13.12 -8.73
N LYS A 660 -0.55 12.24 -9.72
CA LYS A 660 0.75 11.63 -10.06
C LYS A 660 1.80 12.63 -10.55
N ASN A 661 1.37 13.79 -11.05
CA ASN A 661 2.25 14.87 -11.48
C ASN A 661 2.33 16.02 -10.46
N ASN A 662 1.66 15.92 -9.31
CA ASN A 662 1.58 16.94 -8.26
C ASN A 662 0.95 18.29 -8.72
N ARG A 663 0.10 18.28 -9.76
CA ARG A 663 -0.53 19.50 -10.35
C ARG A 663 -2.04 19.60 -10.09
N LEU A 664 -2.54 18.90 -9.08
CA LEU A 664 -3.99 18.83 -8.79
C LEU A 664 -4.56 20.20 -8.37
N ASP A 665 -3.88 20.93 -7.50
CA ASP A 665 -4.35 22.22 -7.02
C ASP A 665 -4.19 23.33 -8.06
N GLU A 666 -3.12 23.33 -8.85
CA GLU A 666 -2.97 24.20 -10.03
C GLU A 666 -4.17 24.06 -10.98
N CYS A 667 -4.48 22.82 -11.38
CA CYS A 667 -5.55 22.53 -12.33
C CYS A 667 -6.92 23.00 -11.84
N PHE A 668 -7.19 22.91 -10.53
CA PHE A 668 -8.46 23.35 -9.97
C PHE A 668 -8.54 24.88 -9.81
N ASN A 669 -7.44 25.54 -9.45
CA ASN A 669 -7.38 27.00 -9.43
C ASN A 669 -7.63 27.57 -10.84
N GLU A 670 -6.96 27.01 -11.86
CA GLU A 670 -7.06 27.44 -13.26
C GLU A 670 -8.42 27.11 -13.89
N ALA A 671 -9.10 26.07 -13.40
CA ALA A 671 -10.45 25.72 -13.81
C ALA A 671 -11.56 26.57 -13.16
N GLY A 672 -11.22 27.51 -12.27
CA GLY A 672 -12.22 28.27 -11.49
C GLY A 672 -12.97 27.41 -10.46
N LEU A 673 -12.61 26.14 -10.32
CA LEU A 673 -13.12 25.26 -9.28
C LEU A 673 -12.56 25.74 -7.95
N ARG A 674 -13.39 26.50 -7.20
CA ARG A 674 -13.07 27.01 -5.86
C ARG A 674 -12.21 25.98 -5.13
N LYS A 675 -11.06 26.42 -4.60
CA LYS A 675 -10.25 25.62 -3.67
C LYS A 675 -11.20 24.97 -2.68
N TYR A 676 -10.85 23.76 -2.23
CA TYR A 676 -11.45 23.28 -1.00
C TYR A 676 -10.96 24.22 0.10
N THR A 677 -11.67 25.33 0.30
CA THR A 677 -11.59 26.12 1.51
C THR A 677 -11.99 25.15 2.58
N SER A 678 -10.99 24.65 3.30
CA SER A 678 -11.22 23.95 4.54
C SER A 678 -12.22 24.80 5.31
N LYS A 679 -13.27 24.17 5.84
CA LYS A 679 -14.24 24.85 6.70
C LYS A 679 -13.60 25.43 7.97
N TYR A 680 -12.33 25.09 8.17
CA TYR A 680 -11.42 25.56 9.20
C TYR A 680 -10.26 26.28 8.50
N SER A 681 -10.29 27.62 8.44
CA SER A 681 -9.08 28.43 8.23
C SER A 681 -8.16 28.26 9.45
N TYR A 682 -6.93 28.80 9.39
CA TYR A 682 -6.07 28.81 10.57
C TYR A 682 -6.74 29.51 11.77
N ASP A 683 -7.35 30.67 11.52
CA ASP A 683 -8.04 31.49 12.52
C ASP A 683 -9.25 30.74 13.11
N VAL A 684 -10.05 30.07 12.28
CA VAL A 684 -11.15 29.21 12.76
C VAL A 684 -10.60 28.01 13.56
N CYS A 685 -9.43 27.46 13.22
CA CYS A 685 -8.79 26.43 14.04
C CYS A 685 -8.33 26.99 15.39
N LEU A 686 -7.75 28.20 15.39
CA LEU A 686 -7.23 28.89 16.56
C LEU A 686 -8.34 29.26 17.55
N GLU A 687 -9.46 29.79 17.07
CA GLU A 687 -10.63 30.05 17.92
C GLU A 687 -11.24 28.77 18.51
N LEU A 688 -11.25 27.67 17.75
CA LEU A 688 -11.65 26.35 18.29
C LEU A 688 -10.60 25.76 19.24
N ALA A 689 -9.33 26.15 19.12
CA ALA A 689 -8.25 25.75 20.03
C ALA A 689 -8.37 26.49 21.38
N LYS A 690 -8.59 27.80 21.36
CA LYS A 690 -8.87 28.62 22.56
C LYS A 690 -10.09 28.14 23.37
N GLN A 691 -11.04 27.46 22.73
CA GLN A 691 -12.22 26.83 23.38
C GLN A 691 -11.92 25.49 24.10
N CYS A 692 -10.67 25.03 24.09
CA CYS A 692 -10.23 23.81 24.76
C CYS A 692 -9.26 24.15 25.89
N ALA A 693 -9.18 23.31 26.93
CA ALA A 693 -8.21 23.51 28.01
C ALA A 693 -6.85 22.81 27.75
N THR A 694 -6.82 21.81 26.86
CA THR A 694 -5.61 21.03 26.55
C THR A 694 -5.51 20.64 25.07
N ARG A 695 -4.28 20.39 24.60
CA ARG A 695 -4.02 19.83 23.26
C ARG A 695 -4.80 18.53 23.00
N ALA A 696 -4.93 17.68 24.02
CA ALA A 696 -5.66 16.41 23.94
C ALA A 696 -7.18 16.62 23.75
N GLU A 697 -7.74 17.64 24.40
CA GLU A 697 -9.15 17.99 24.26
C GLU A 697 -9.47 18.54 22.86
N PHE A 698 -8.65 19.46 22.33
CA PHE A 698 -8.82 19.97 20.97
C PHE A 698 -8.75 18.86 19.91
N ASN A 699 -7.73 17.99 20.01
CA ASN A 699 -7.59 16.82 19.14
C ASN A 699 -8.83 15.89 19.17
N LYS A 700 -9.60 15.88 20.26
CA LYS A 700 -10.80 15.05 20.46
C LYS A 700 -12.09 15.75 20.05
N LYS A 701 -12.31 17.00 20.47
CA LYS A 701 -13.51 17.81 20.14
C LYS A 701 -13.49 18.27 18.67
N HIS A 702 -12.33 18.70 18.17
CA HIS A 702 -12.16 19.34 16.87
C HIS A 702 -11.19 18.56 15.97
N ALA A 703 -11.34 17.23 15.93
CA ALA A 703 -10.47 16.31 15.20
C ALA A 703 -10.26 16.67 13.70
N TYR A 704 -11.24 17.31 13.06
CA TYR A 704 -11.11 17.80 11.67
C TYR A 704 -10.25 19.07 11.55
N ALA A 705 -10.36 20.02 12.49
CA ALA A 705 -9.50 21.21 12.55
C ALA A 705 -8.05 20.81 12.84
N SER A 706 -7.82 19.93 13.84
CA SER A 706 -6.51 19.33 14.11
C SER A 706 -5.91 18.63 12.88
N LYS A 707 -6.71 17.86 12.14
CA LYS A 707 -6.24 17.20 10.92
C LYS A 707 -5.88 18.18 9.82
N GLU A 708 -6.60 19.30 9.69
CA GLU A 708 -6.27 20.35 8.72
C GLU A 708 -4.98 21.09 9.10
N LEU A 709 -4.84 21.50 10.37
CA LEU A 709 -3.60 22.10 10.88
C LEU A 709 -2.38 21.21 10.64
N ARG A 710 -2.51 19.88 10.78
CA ARG A 710 -1.44 18.92 10.41
C ARG A 710 -1.14 18.88 8.91
N ARG A 711 -2.14 19.08 8.04
CA ARG A 711 -1.91 19.21 6.58
C ARG A 711 -1.19 20.50 6.23
N GLN A 712 -1.44 21.55 6.99
CA GLN A 712 -0.80 22.86 6.84
C GLN A 712 0.55 22.97 7.58
N ASN A 713 0.92 21.95 8.36
CA ASN A 713 2.09 21.92 9.25
C ASN A 713 2.11 23.02 10.32
N ARG A 714 0.93 23.48 10.78
CA ARG A 714 0.76 24.57 11.78
C ARG A 714 0.02 24.13 13.05
N LEU A 715 0.07 22.83 13.39
CA LEU A 715 -0.66 22.32 14.57
C LEU A 715 -0.04 22.80 15.88
N GLU A 716 1.29 22.80 15.99
CA GLU A 716 1.96 23.26 17.21
C GLU A 716 1.90 24.79 17.33
N ASP A 717 2.03 25.56 16.24
CA ASP A 717 1.77 27.01 16.22
C ASP A 717 0.41 27.33 16.85
N CYS A 718 -0.65 26.66 16.38
CA CYS A 718 -2.00 26.86 16.86
C CYS A 718 -2.18 26.45 18.32
N PHE A 719 -1.43 25.43 18.79
CA PHE A 719 -1.42 25.05 20.20
C PHE A 719 -0.70 26.05 21.08
N ASN A 720 0.39 26.65 20.60
CA ASN A 720 1.17 27.63 21.32
C ASN A 720 0.42 28.98 21.38
N GLU A 721 -0.11 29.47 20.24
CA GLU A 721 -0.93 30.69 20.16
C GLU A 721 -2.24 30.59 20.96
N ALA A 722 -2.84 29.40 21.07
CA ALA A 722 -4.04 29.18 21.89
C ALA A 722 -3.73 28.93 23.37
N GLY A 723 -2.47 28.97 23.81
CA GLY A 723 -2.08 28.69 25.20
C GLY A 723 -2.39 27.26 25.67
N LEU A 724 -2.53 26.30 24.74
CA LEU A 724 -2.95 24.95 25.06
C LEU A 724 -1.82 24.16 25.74
N LYS A 725 -1.94 24.05 27.07
CA LYS A 725 -1.07 23.19 27.88
C LYS A 725 -1.00 21.79 27.26
N GLN A 726 0.23 21.33 27.05
CA GLN A 726 0.50 19.94 26.69
C GLN A 726 0.05 19.10 27.88
N SER A 727 -0.86 18.16 27.65
CA SER A 727 -1.32 17.28 28.73
C SER A 727 -0.12 16.52 29.26
N GLU A 728 0.20 16.71 30.54
CA GLU A 728 1.35 16.08 31.21
C GLU A 728 1.41 14.60 30.84
N SER A 729 2.52 14.22 30.22
CA SER A 729 2.78 12.83 29.93
C SER A 729 2.93 12.11 31.27
N LYS A 730 2.16 11.04 31.48
CA LYS A 730 2.37 10.12 32.64
C LYS A 730 3.77 9.51 32.70
N PHE A 731 4.58 9.75 31.67
CA PHE A 731 5.96 9.34 31.54
C PHE A 731 6.78 10.59 31.22
N SER A 732 7.55 11.09 32.20
CA SER A 732 8.71 11.94 31.92
C SER A 732 9.89 11.06 31.49
N TYR A 733 11.01 11.65 31.07
CA TYR A 733 12.19 10.86 30.72
C TYR A 733 12.80 10.19 31.97
N GLU A 734 12.83 10.91 33.09
CA GLU A 734 13.36 10.48 34.39
C GLU A 734 12.53 9.32 34.96
N VAL A 735 11.18 9.41 34.87
CA VAL A 735 10.27 8.31 35.21
C VAL A 735 10.54 7.09 34.32
N CYS A 736 10.83 7.29 33.03
CA CYS A 736 11.17 6.18 32.16
C CYS A 736 12.51 5.53 32.51
N VAL A 737 13.53 6.31 32.89
CA VAL A 737 14.83 5.80 33.38
C VAL A 737 14.66 5.04 34.68
N GLY A 738 13.85 5.53 35.63
CA GLY A 738 13.53 4.82 36.86
C GLY A 738 12.85 3.47 36.61
N LEU A 739 11.84 3.43 35.72
CA LEU A 739 11.18 2.19 35.31
C LEU A 739 12.11 1.24 34.52
N ALA A 740 13.10 1.78 33.80
CA ALA A 740 14.11 0.99 33.11
C ALA A 740 15.11 0.36 34.09
N LYS A 741 15.55 1.08 35.13
CA LYS A 741 16.40 0.56 36.22
C LYS A 741 15.73 -0.58 37.02
N GLN A 742 14.40 -0.65 37.02
CA GLN A 742 13.61 -1.73 37.66
C GLN A 742 13.45 -2.99 36.79
N CYS A 743 13.99 -3.01 35.58
CA CYS A 743 13.95 -4.17 34.69
C CYS A 743 15.34 -4.81 34.58
N GLU A 744 15.39 -6.13 34.44
CA GLU A 744 16.65 -6.87 34.24
C GLU A 744 17.13 -6.80 32.77
N SER A 745 16.24 -6.46 31.84
CA SER A 745 16.57 -6.35 30.43
C SER A 745 15.72 -5.35 29.64
N ARG A 746 16.26 -4.87 28.51
CA ARG A 746 15.53 -4.05 27.53
C ARG A 746 14.25 -4.74 27.01
N ALA A 747 14.28 -6.06 26.86
CA ALA A 747 13.13 -6.84 26.41
C ALA A 747 12.02 -6.88 27.46
N GLU A 748 12.41 -6.97 28.73
CA GLU A 748 11.49 -6.88 29.86
C GLU A 748 10.89 -5.48 30.01
N PHE A 749 11.69 -4.41 29.94
CA PHE A 749 11.18 -3.03 29.98
C PHE A 749 10.14 -2.77 28.88
N ASN A 750 10.44 -3.18 27.64
CA ASN A 750 9.51 -3.06 26.52
C ASN A 750 8.20 -3.86 26.74
N LYS A 751 8.20 -4.90 27.59
CA LYS A 751 7.05 -5.75 27.89
C LYS A 751 6.26 -5.27 29.13
N LYS A 752 6.94 -4.96 30.24
CA LYS A 752 6.35 -4.46 31.49
C LYS A 752 5.89 -3.00 31.36
N HIS A 753 6.66 -2.17 30.64
CA HIS A 753 6.47 -0.71 30.54
C HIS A 753 6.35 -0.24 29.08
N CYS A 754 5.56 -0.94 28.26
CA CYS A 754 5.36 -0.62 26.84
C CYS A 754 4.87 0.82 26.58
N GLY A 755 4.18 1.45 27.54
CA GLY A 755 3.81 2.87 27.48
C GLY A 755 5.00 3.82 27.58
N ALA A 756 5.92 3.58 28.51
CA ALA A 756 7.17 4.32 28.67
C ALA A 756 8.09 4.12 27.47
N SER A 757 8.27 2.87 27.02
CA SER A 757 8.99 2.55 25.78
C SER A 757 8.41 3.27 24.55
N GLY A 758 7.08 3.31 24.42
CA GLY A 758 6.39 4.05 23.36
C GLY A 758 6.53 5.58 23.45
N PHE A 759 6.64 6.13 24.65
CA PHE A 759 6.97 7.55 24.87
C PHE A 759 8.40 7.86 24.45
N LEU A 760 9.38 7.11 24.97
CA LEU A 760 10.80 7.26 24.61
C LEU A 760 11.05 7.10 23.11
N THR A 761 10.39 6.13 22.46
CA THR A 761 10.52 5.90 21.02
C THR A 761 10.02 7.10 20.21
N LYS A 762 8.91 7.72 20.60
CA LYS A 762 8.37 8.91 19.91
C LYS A 762 9.26 10.13 20.03
N ASN A 763 10.00 10.23 21.14
CA ASN A 763 10.94 11.32 21.41
C ASN A 763 12.38 10.97 21.00
N ASN A 764 12.63 9.81 20.35
CA ASN A 764 13.95 9.27 19.99
C ASN A 764 14.93 8.97 21.17
N ARG A 765 14.52 9.14 22.44
CA ARG A 765 15.39 8.96 23.63
C ARG A 765 15.44 7.53 24.21
N LEU A 766 15.02 6.51 23.44
CA LEU A 766 14.94 5.12 23.94
C LEU A 766 16.31 4.50 24.24
N GLU A 767 17.32 4.75 23.39
CA GLU A 767 18.68 4.22 23.63
C GLU A 767 19.41 4.97 24.74
N GLU A 768 19.20 6.29 24.89
CA GLU A 768 19.70 7.09 26.02
C GLU A 768 19.22 6.51 27.36
N CYS A 769 17.89 6.34 27.51
CA CYS A 769 17.28 5.78 28.70
C CYS A 769 17.84 4.39 29.04
N PHE A 770 18.03 3.53 28.04
CA PHE A 770 18.63 2.21 28.28
C PHE A 770 20.10 2.27 28.71
N ASN A 771 20.88 3.23 28.20
CA ASN A 771 22.28 3.38 28.62
C ASN A 771 22.34 3.92 30.07
N GLU A 772 21.55 4.94 30.38
CA GLU A 772 21.48 5.57 31.71
C GLU A 772 20.87 4.66 32.79
N ALA A 773 19.98 3.75 32.39
CA ALA A 773 19.41 2.73 33.27
C ALA A 773 20.35 1.55 33.55
N GLY A 774 21.57 1.53 33.02
CA GLY A 774 22.47 0.36 33.10
C GLY A 774 21.99 -0.86 32.30
N LEU A 775 20.88 -0.72 31.55
CA LEU A 775 20.35 -1.72 30.63
C LEU A 775 21.21 -1.76 29.36
N SER A 776 22.43 -2.27 29.52
CA SER A 776 23.41 -2.40 28.45
C SER A 776 22.79 -3.03 27.21
N LYS A 777 23.27 -2.63 26.02
CA LYS A 777 22.94 -3.34 24.79
C LYS A 777 23.21 -4.83 25.04
N TYR A 778 22.29 -5.71 24.63
CA TYR A 778 22.50 -7.16 24.53
C TYR A 778 23.98 -7.41 24.26
N LYS A 779 24.68 -8.17 25.13
CA LYS A 779 26.01 -8.70 24.81
C LYS A 779 25.86 -9.45 23.49
N SER A 780 26.19 -8.77 22.41
CA SER A 780 26.12 -9.33 21.07
C SER A 780 27.08 -10.50 21.08
N LYS A 781 26.63 -11.67 20.61
CA LYS A 781 27.53 -12.83 20.42
C LYS A 781 28.73 -12.47 19.51
N TYR A 782 28.61 -11.37 18.76
CA TYR A 782 29.66 -10.76 17.97
C TYR A 782 30.10 -9.46 18.65
N SER A 783 31.31 -9.44 19.21
CA SER A 783 32.07 -8.20 19.44
C SER A 783 32.82 -7.80 18.16
N TYR A 784 33.61 -6.73 18.18
CA TYR A 784 34.42 -6.35 17.01
C TYR A 784 35.55 -7.37 16.76
N GLU A 785 36.15 -7.84 17.84
CA GLU A 785 37.22 -8.85 17.87
C GLU A 785 36.71 -10.21 17.38
N VAL A 786 35.52 -10.63 17.84
CA VAL A 786 34.85 -11.85 17.33
C VAL A 786 34.52 -11.70 15.84
N CYS A 787 34.15 -10.49 15.38
CA CYS A 787 33.99 -10.27 13.94
C CYS A 787 35.32 -10.47 13.20
N LEU A 788 36.45 -9.98 13.73
CA LEU A 788 37.77 -10.10 13.10
C LEU A 788 38.21 -11.56 13.00
N GLU A 789 38.03 -12.36 14.07
CA GLU A 789 38.31 -13.81 14.02
C GLU A 789 37.45 -14.55 13.00
N LEU A 790 36.16 -14.20 12.90
CA LEU A 790 35.27 -14.76 11.86
C LEU A 790 35.63 -14.28 10.45
N ALA A 791 36.28 -13.11 10.30
CA ALA A 791 36.78 -12.65 9.01
C ALA A 791 38.02 -13.41 8.55
N LYS A 792 38.93 -13.80 9.46
CA LYS A 792 40.08 -14.67 9.13
C LYS A 792 39.65 -16.02 8.50
N GLN A 793 38.44 -16.49 8.79
CA GLN A 793 37.84 -17.72 8.23
C GLN A 793 37.20 -17.52 6.83
N CYS A 794 37.28 -16.33 6.24
CA CYS A 794 36.63 -15.96 4.99
C CYS A 794 37.63 -15.31 4.01
N ALA A 795 37.67 -15.75 2.77
CA ALA A 795 38.61 -15.19 1.78
C ALA A 795 38.12 -13.87 1.16
N THR A 796 36.85 -13.47 1.35
CA THR A 796 36.26 -12.27 0.74
C THR A 796 35.14 -11.66 1.58
N ARG A 797 34.86 -10.35 1.40
CA ARG A 797 33.67 -9.68 2.00
C ARG A 797 32.36 -10.40 1.70
N ALA A 798 32.21 -10.94 0.48
CA ALA A 798 31.01 -11.65 0.06
C ALA A 798 30.82 -12.99 0.78
N GLU A 799 31.93 -13.68 1.09
CA GLU A 799 31.92 -14.91 1.87
C GLU A 799 31.60 -14.63 3.35
N PHE A 800 32.24 -13.62 3.95
CA PHE A 800 31.95 -13.19 5.33
C PHE A 800 30.47 -12.81 5.50
N ASN A 801 29.94 -12.00 4.58
CA ASN A 801 28.51 -11.62 4.59
C ASN A 801 27.56 -12.82 4.43
N LYS A 802 28.01 -13.92 3.81
CA LYS A 802 27.21 -15.13 3.60
C LYS A 802 27.31 -16.12 4.77
N LYS A 803 28.53 -16.43 5.23
CA LYS A 803 28.79 -17.36 6.35
C LYS A 803 28.42 -16.73 7.70
N HIS A 804 28.75 -15.46 7.92
CA HIS A 804 28.61 -14.77 9.21
C HIS A 804 27.68 -13.56 9.10
N CYS A 805 26.49 -13.75 8.52
CA CYS A 805 25.54 -12.66 8.32
C CYS A 805 25.07 -11.97 9.62
N GLY A 806 25.18 -12.65 10.78
CA GLY A 806 24.98 -12.04 12.10
C GLY A 806 26.05 -11.00 12.47
N ALA A 807 27.33 -11.35 12.30
CA ALA A 807 28.47 -10.45 12.50
C ALA A 807 28.40 -9.24 11.55
N SER A 808 28.13 -9.49 10.26
CA SER A 808 27.91 -8.44 9.25
C SER A 808 26.81 -7.44 9.65
N ARG A 809 25.65 -7.92 10.13
CA ARG A 809 24.58 -7.03 10.63
C ARG A 809 24.96 -6.27 11.90
N PHE A 810 25.74 -6.89 12.80
CA PHE A 810 26.27 -6.20 13.98
C PHE A 810 27.18 -5.02 13.58
N LEU A 811 28.09 -5.24 12.63
CA LEU A 811 28.97 -4.19 12.11
C LEU A 811 28.21 -3.07 11.38
N ILE A 812 27.17 -3.41 10.60
CA ILE A 812 26.26 -2.43 9.98
C ILE A 812 25.54 -1.60 11.06
N LYS A 813 24.98 -2.26 12.09
CA LYS A 813 24.21 -1.59 13.14
C LYS A 813 25.05 -0.59 13.95
N ASN A 814 26.36 -0.84 14.07
CA ASN A 814 27.30 0.08 14.73
C ASN A 814 28.08 0.96 13.73
N ASN A 815 27.69 0.98 12.45
CA ASN A 815 28.29 1.80 11.38
C ASN A 815 29.78 1.53 11.05
N ARG A 816 30.38 0.44 11.57
CA ARG A 816 31.82 0.10 11.40
C ARG A 816 32.12 -0.90 10.26
N LEU A 817 31.17 -1.17 9.35
CA LEU A 817 31.33 -2.25 8.35
C LEU A 817 32.46 -2.02 7.34
N GLU A 818 32.62 -0.81 6.79
CA GLU A 818 33.68 -0.56 5.79
C GLU A 818 35.07 -0.42 6.43
N GLU A 819 35.15 0.18 7.62
CA GLU A 819 36.34 0.21 8.49
C GLU A 819 36.84 -1.23 8.76
N PHE A 820 35.95 -2.07 9.31
CA PHE A 820 36.20 -3.48 9.56
C PHE A 820 36.71 -4.24 8.35
N PHE A 821 36.11 -4.04 7.17
CA PHE A 821 36.54 -4.74 5.97
C PHE A 821 37.86 -4.22 5.37
N ASN A 822 38.34 -3.06 5.80
CA ASN A 822 39.65 -2.58 5.44
C ASN A 822 40.70 -3.15 6.42
N GLU A 823 40.41 -3.12 7.72
CA GLU A 823 41.25 -3.68 8.79
C GLU A 823 41.42 -5.21 8.67
N ALA A 824 40.34 -5.95 8.42
CA ALA A 824 40.36 -7.40 8.25
C ALA A 824 41.02 -7.89 6.94
N GLY A 825 41.60 -7.01 6.12
CA GLY A 825 42.22 -7.34 4.83
C GLY A 825 41.25 -7.89 3.77
N LEU A 826 39.94 -7.88 4.02
CA LEU A 826 38.93 -8.49 3.15
C LEU A 826 38.69 -7.62 1.91
N SER A 827 39.35 -7.95 0.81
CA SER A 827 39.26 -7.21 -0.45
C SER A 827 37.82 -7.05 -0.97
N LYS A 828 37.50 -5.85 -1.49
CA LYS A 828 36.15 -5.45 -1.96
C LYS A 828 35.68 -6.21 -3.20
N TYR A 829 36.60 -6.86 -3.90
CA TYR A 829 36.39 -7.74 -5.04
C TYR A 829 37.36 -8.91 -4.93
N LYS A 830 37.03 -10.08 -5.49
CA LYS A 830 38.08 -11.03 -5.90
C LYS A 830 39.13 -10.22 -6.66
N SER A 831 40.41 -10.38 -6.30
CA SER A 831 41.52 -9.80 -7.03
C SER A 831 41.31 -10.03 -8.52
N LYS A 832 41.60 -9.01 -9.35
CA LYS A 832 41.61 -9.17 -10.81
C LYS A 832 42.48 -10.40 -11.06
N LEU A 833 41.90 -11.47 -11.61
CA LEU A 833 42.69 -12.65 -11.95
C LEU A 833 43.82 -12.16 -12.86
N SER A 834 45.06 -12.42 -12.44
CA SER A 834 46.21 -12.10 -13.27
C SER A 834 46.07 -12.88 -14.58
N TYR A 835 46.68 -12.36 -15.62
CA TYR A 835 46.58 -13.00 -16.93
C TYR A 835 47.23 -14.40 -16.89
N GLU A 836 48.29 -14.56 -16.11
CA GLU A 836 49.05 -15.78 -15.88
C GLU A 836 48.19 -16.84 -15.18
N VAL A 837 47.41 -16.45 -14.15
CA VAL A 837 46.43 -17.34 -13.51
C VAL A 837 45.32 -17.73 -14.49
N CYS A 838 44.88 -16.80 -15.35
CA CYS A 838 43.89 -17.12 -16.38
C CYS A 838 44.43 -18.10 -17.44
N VAL A 839 45.71 -17.97 -17.84
CA VAL A 839 46.41 -18.92 -18.72
C VAL A 839 46.57 -20.29 -18.05
N GLY A 840 46.93 -20.33 -16.76
CA GLY A 840 46.99 -21.58 -15.99
C GLY A 840 45.65 -22.33 -15.96
N LEU A 841 44.56 -21.62 -15.70
CA LEU A 841 43.20 -22.19 -15.78
C LEU A 841 42.80 -22.60 -17.20
N ALA A 842 43.32 -21.94 -18.23
CA ALA A 842 43.08 -22.31 -19.62
C ALA A 842 43.86 -23.59 -20.01
N LYS A 843 45.11 -23.75 -19.54
CA LYS A 843 45.93 -24.96 -19.74
C LYS A 843 45.32 -26.21 -19.08
N GLN A 844 44.47 -26.04 -18.05
CA GLN A 844 43.72 -27.14 -17.41
C GLN A 844 42.49 -27.62 -18.20
N CYS A 845 42.10 -26.92 -19.28
CA CYS A 845 40.95 -27.29 -20.10
C CYS A 845 41.39 -28.03 -21.37
N LYS A 846 40.59 -28.95 -21.88
CA LYS A 846 40.85 -29.65 -23.15
C LYS A 846 40.37 -28.86 -24.38
N SER A 847 39.52 -27.85 -24.17
CA SER A 847 39.00 -26.99 -25.25
C SER A 847 38.59 -25.60 -24.75
N ARG A 848 38.54 -24.63 -25.67
CA ARG A 848 37.96 -23.29 -25.41
C ARG A 848 36.53 -23.38 -24.85
N GLY A 849 35.74 -24.34 -25.33
CA GLY A 849 34.36 -24.61 -24.89
C GLY A 849 34.28 -25.08 -23.43
N GLU A 850 35.23 -25.90 -22.99
CA GLU A 850 35.34 -26.34 -21.61
C GLU A 850 35.77 -25.20 -20.69
N PHE A 851 36.74 -24.38 -21.10
CA PHE A 851 37.16 -23.19 -20.36
C PHE A 851 36.01 -22.20 -20.13
N TYR A 852 35.16 -21.96 -21.13
CA TYR A 852 33.95 -21.15 -20.98
C TYR A 852 32.96 -21.71 -19.96
N LYS A 853 32.88 -23.04 -19.80
CA LYS A 853 31.99 -23.71 -18.83
C LYS A 853 32.59 -23.73 -17.42
N LYS A 854 33.82 -24.22 -17.26
CA LYS A 854 34.49 -24.38 -15.96
C LYS A 854 34.96 -23.06 -15.35
N HIS A 855 35.44 -22.12 -16.17
CA HIS A 855 36.10 -20.88 -15.72
C HIS A 855 35.47 -19.62 -16.33
N ALA A 856 34.12 -19.57 -16.35
CA ALA A 856 33.35 -18.45 -16.89
C ALA A 856 33.77 -17.06 -16.33
N TYR A 857 34.23 -17.00 -15.07
CA TYR A 857 34.74 -15.77 -14.46
C TYR A 857 36.10 -15.33 -15.03
N ALA A 858 37.05 -16.26 -15.19
CA ALA A 858 38.33 -16.00 -15.85
C ALA A 858 38.12 -15.57 -17.30
N SER A 859 37.23 -16.24 -18.04
CA SER A 859 36.85 -15.83 -19.39
C SER A 859 36.26 -14.41 -19.45
N LYS A 860 35.42 -14.02 -18.47
CA LYS A 860 34.85 -12.68 -18.39
C LYS A 860 35.92 -11.62 -18.12
N GLU A 861 36.89 -11.90 -17.25
CA GLU A 861 38.00 -10.98 -16.95
C GLU A 861 38.97 -10.86 -18.12
N LEU A 862 39.34 -11.97 -18.78
CA LEU A 862 40.11 -11.98 -20.02
C LEU A 862 39.45 -11.18 -21.16
N ARG A 863 38.11 -11.25 -21.29
CA ARG A 863 37.36 -10.38 -22.23
C ARG A 863 37.42 -8.91 -21.81
N ARG A 864 37.36 -8.61 -20.51
CA ARG A 864 37.48 -7.25 -19.98
C ARG A 864 38.87 -6.65 -20.22
N GLN A 865 39.90 -7.48 -20.21
CA GLN A 865 41.30 -7.13 -20.54
C GLN A 865 41.59 -7.19 -22.06
N ASN A 866 40.66 -7.71 -22.87
CA ASN A 866 40.83 -8.00 -24.30
C ASN A 866 42.03 -8.90 -24.63
N ARG A 867 42.32 -9.88 -23.75
CA ARG A 867 43.41 -10.88 -23.89
C ARG A 867 42.91 -12.34 -23.96
N LEU A 868 41.62 -12.55 -24.25
CA LEU A 868 41.02 -13.89 -24.25
C LEU A 868 41.61 -14.80 -25.32
N GLU A 869 41.87 -14.27 -26.53
CA GLU A 869 42.47 -15.07 -27.61
C GLU A 869 43.97 -15.29 -27.38
N ASP A 870 44.70 -14.29 -26.88
CA ASP A 870 46.09 -14.45 -26.42
C ASP A 870 46.20 -15.61 -25.41
N CYS A 871 45.30 -15.63 -24.41
CA CYS A 871 45.24 -16.68 -23.39
C CYS A 871 44.91 -18.05 -23.97
N PHE A 872 44.04 -18.14 -24.98
CA PHE A 872 43.75 -19.41 -25.64
C PHE A 872 44.92 -19.91 -26.48
N ASN A 873 45.65 -19.02 -27.14
CA ASN A 873 46.82 -19.36 -27.92
C ASN A 873 47.98 -19.82 -27.02
N GLU A 874 48.25 -19.08 -25.94
CA GLU A 874 49.29 -19.41 -24.94
C GLU A 874 48.97 -20.67 -24.11
N ALA A 875 47.68 -21.00 -23.97
CA ALA A 875 47.24 -22.25 -23.36
C ALA A 875 47.17 -23.44 -24.36
N GLY A 876 47.52 -23.24 -25.63
CA GLY A 876 47.45 -24.30 -26.65
C GLY A 876 46.02 -24.74 -27.02
N LEU A 877 45.00 -23.98 -26.60
CA LEU A 877 43.59 -24.31 -26.83
C LEU A 877 43.20 -24.03 -28.28
N LYS A 878 43.39 -25.03 -29.14
CA LYS A 878 42.98 -25.01 -30.56
C LYS A 878 41.51 -24.56 -30.69
N GLN A 879 41.26 -23.69 -31.68
CA GLN A 879 39.91 -23.34 -32.07
C GLN A 879 39.25 -24.57 -32.69
N SER A 880 38.07 -24.97 -32.18
CA SER A 880 37.32 -26.07 -32.77
C SER A 880 36.97 -25.73 -34.21
N GLU A 881 37.36 -26.58 -35.15
CA GLU A 881 37.15 -26.33 -36.58
C GLU A 881 35.67 -26.08 -36.88
N SER A 882 35.42 -25.05 -37.69
CA SER A 882 34.07 -24.68 -38.11
C SER A 882 33.54 -25.77 -39.04
N LYS A 883 32.41 -26.41 -38.70
CA LYS A 883 31.67 -27.32 -39.63
C LYS A 883 31.17 -26.63 -40.92
N PHE A 884 31.48 -25.35 -41.12
CA PHE A 884 31.10 -24.56 -42.28
C PHE A 884 32.34 -23.82 -42.80
N SER A 885 32.73 -24.09 -44.04
CA SER A 885 33.60 -23.23 -44.87
C SER A 885 32.75 -22.28 -45.72
N TYR A 886 33.37 -21.36 -46.47
CA TYR A 886 32.63 -20.46 -47.35
C TYR A 886 32.00 -21.24 -48.53
N GLU A 887 32.74 -22.20 -49.08
CA GLU A 887 32.38 -23.07 -50.20
C GLU A 887 31.20 -23.97 -49.81
N VAL A 888 31.26 -24.58 -48.60
CA VAL A 888 30.14 -25.34 -48.03
C VAL A 888 28.90 -24.45 -47.87
N CYS A 889 29.07 -23.18 -47.46
CA CYS A 889 27.95 -22.24 -47.36
C CYS A 889 27.36 -21.88 -48.74
N VAL A 890 28.18 -21.72 -49.78
CA VAL A 890 27.72 -21.50 -51.17
C VAL A 890 26.97 -22.74 -51.69
N GLY A 891 27.48 -23.95 -51.45
CA GLY A 891 26.79 -25.19 -51.82
C GLY A 891 25.42 -25.34 -51.16
N LEU A 892 25.35 -25.11 -49.84
CA LEU A 892 24.08 -25.09 -49.09
C LEU A 892 23.14 -23.96 -49.52
N ALA A 893 23.68 -22.83 -49.99
CA ALA A 893 22.88 -21.72 -50.52
C ALA A 893 22.27 -22.07 -51.88
N LYS A 894 23.02 -22.73 -52.78
CA LYS A 894 22.51 -23.20 -54.09
C LYS A 894 21.35 -24.21 -53.94
N GLN A 895 21.27 -24.93 -52.83
CA GLN A 895 20.16 -25.86 -52.50
C GLN A 895 18.89 -25.17 -51.98
N CYS A 896 18.91 -23.87 -51.71
CA CYS A 896 17.77 -23.13 -51.14
C CYS A 896 17.08 -22.27 -52.20
N LYS A 897 15.75 -22.18 -52.20
CA LYS A 897 15.00 -21.36 -53.17
C LYS A 897 15.04 -19.85 -52.85
N SER A 898 15.53 -19.47 -51.67
CA SER A 898 15.66 -18.07 -51.25
C SER A 898 16.64 -17.87 -50.09
N ARG A 899 17.15 -16.64 -49.94
CA ARG A 899 17.96 -16.20 -48.79
C ARG A 899 17.29 -16.50 -47.43
N GLY A 900 15.95 -16.38 -47.38
CA GLY A 900 15.15 -16.64 -46.18
C GLY A 900 14.90 -18.13 -45.90
N GLU A 901 15.03 -19.00 -46.90
CA GLU A 901 15.07 -20.44 -46.70
C GLU A 901 16.43 -20.89 -46.19
N PHE A 902 17.53 -20.42 -46.80
CA PHE A 902 18.88 -20.71 -46.34
C PHE A 902 19.11 -20.31 -44.87
N ALA A 903 18.66 -19.12 -44.47
CA ALA A 903 18.77 -18.67 -43.08
C ALA A 903 17.96 -19.52 -42.07
N ARG A 904 16.96 -20.29 -42.54
CA ARG A 904 16.15 -21.21 -41.71
C ARG A 904 16.73 -22.63 -41.70
N LYS A 905 17.01 -23.21 -42.88
CA LYS A 905 17.54 -24.57 -43.03
C LYS A 905 18.99 -24.68 -42.56
N HIS A 906 19.81 -23.66 -42.82
CA HIS A 906 21.26 -23.67 -42.56
C HIS A 906 21.66 -22.47 -41.69
N TYR A 907 20.99 -22.32 -40.54
CA TYR A 907 21.22 -21.21 -39.60
C TYR A 907 22.71 -21.10 -39.16
N GLY A 908 23.40 -22.23 -38.96
CA GLY A 908 24.83 -22.27 -38.64
C GLY A 908 25.70 -21.65 -39.75
N ALA A 909 25.49 -22.07 -41.01
CA ALA A 909 26.13 -21.49 -42.19
C ALA A 909 25.82 -19.99 -42.34
N SER A 910 24.56 -19.58 -42.13
CA SER A 910 24.14 -18.18 -42.18
C SER A 910 24.80 -17.29 -41.11
N LEU A 911 25.02 -17.82 -39.91
CA LEU A 911 25.80 -17.14 -38.87
C LEU A 911 27.31 -17.12 -39.20
N PHE A 912 27.86 -18.18 -39.77
CA PHE A 912 29.25 -18.25 -40.22
C PHE A 912 29.53 -17.19 -41.29
N LEU A 913 28.76 -17.16 -42.39
CA LEU A 913 28.85 -16.15 -43.44
C LEU A 913 28.74 -14.71 -42.91
N ARG A 914 27.90 -14.50 -41.89
CA ARG A 914 27.74 -13.19 -41.25
C ARG A 914 28.93 -12.81 -40.38
N ARG A 915 29.63 -13.79 -39.78
CA ARG A 915 30.85 -13.59 -38.99
C ARG A 915 32.03 -13.21 -39.87
N ILE A 916 32.16 -13.81 -41.06
CA ILE A 916 33.19 -13.48 -42.05
C ILE A 916 32.80 -12.33 -43.00
N ASN A 917 31.62 -11.73 -42.81
CA ASN A 917 31.03 -10.65 -43.61
C ASN A 917 30.75 -10.95 -45.11
N ARG A 918 31.04 -12.16 -45.62
CA ARG A 918 30.85 -12.55 -47.03
C ARG A 918 29.43 -13.07 -47.37
N ARG A 919 28.40 -12.65 -46.61
CA ARG A 919 27.05 -13.23 -46.74
C ARG A 919 26.34 -12.85 -48.05
N ASP A 920 26.48 -11.59 -48.48
CA ASP A 920 25.85 -11.15 -49.73
C ASP A 920 26.60 -11.64 -50.98
N GLU A 921 27.92 -11.83 -50.89
CA GLU A 921 28.74 -12.53 -51.91
C GLU A 921 28.27 -13.97 -52.09
N CYS A 922 28.19 -14.75 -51.00
CA CYS A 922 27.71 -16.14 -51.04
C CYS A 922 26.31 -16.26 -51.65
N PHE A 923 25.42 -15.29 -51.37
CA PHE A 923 24.10 -15.25 -51.97
C PHE A 923 24.09 -14.79 -53.44
N ALA A 924 25.07 -14.00 -53.89
CA ALA A 924 25.24 -13.68 -55.31
C ALA A 924 25.76 -14.89 -56.08
N GLU A 925 26.80 -15.54 -55.56
CA GLU A 925 27.45 -16.73 -56.11
C GLU A 925 26.54 -17.97 -56.12
N ALA A 926 25.57 -18.04 -55.19
CA ALA A 926 24.52 -19.04 -55.16
C ALA A 926 23.26 -18.69 -55.99
N GLY A 927 23.25 -17.57 -56.72
CA GLY A 927 22.11 -17.15 -57.55
C GLY A 927 20.88 -16.65 -56.77
N LEU A 928 21.01 -16.40 -55.46
CA LEU A 928 19.92 -15.96 -54.59
C LEU A 928 19.77 -14.43 -54.59
N VAL A 929 19.22 -13.89 -55.68
CA VAL A 929 19.03 -12.43 -55.89
C VAL A 929 17.66 -11.93 -55.41
N HIS A 930 17.51 -10.62 -55.20
CA HIS A 930 16.25 -9.98 -54.74
C HIS A 930 15.41 -9.42 -55.90
N GLY A 931 14.21 -9.97 -56.11
CA GLY A 931 13.07 -9.28 -56.76
C GLY A 931 13.07 -9.22 -58.30
N LYS A 932 11.86 -9.17 -58.88
CA LYS A 932 11.63 -8.94 -60.33
C LYS A 932 11.33 -7.45 -60.59
N LEU A 933 11.66 -6.99 -61.80
CA LEU A 933 11.25 -5.71 -62.40
C LEU A 933 10.58 -6.01 -63.75
N ASN A 934 9.47 -5.31 -64.06
CA ASN A 934 8.77 -5.22 -65.36
C ASN A 934 9.10 -6.30 -66.42
N GLY A 935 8.86 -7.58 -66.11
CA GLY A 935 9.07 -8.69 -67.05
C GLY A 935 10.53 -9.08 -67.39
N LYS A 936 11.54 -8.23 -67.17
CA LYS A 936 12.97 -8.54 -67.39
C LYS A 936 13.85 -8.09 -66.22
N LEU A 937 14.74 -8.98 -65.76
CA LEU A 937 15.64 -8.72 -64.64
C LEU A 937 16.71 -7.69 -65.02
N ALA A 938 16.86 -6.63 -64.21
CA ALA A 938 17.98 -5.70 -64.29
C ALA A 938 18.50 -5.36 -62.87
N LEU A 939 19.83 -5.32 -62.74
CA LEU A 939 20.51 -4.87 -61.52
C LEU A 939 20.46 -3.34 -61.43
N TYR A 940 20.18 -2.80 -60.24
CA TYR A 940 20.33 -1.36 -59.98
C TYR A 940 21.82 -0.98 -60.01
N THR A 941 22.29 -0.54 -61.18
CA THR A 941 23.56 0.17 -61.35
C THR A 941 23.35 1.68 -61.20
N PHE A 942 24.40 2.44 -60.95
CA PHE A 942 24.30 3.91 -60.86
C PHE A 942 23.65 4.52 -62.11
N LYS A 943 24.10 4.12 -63.31
CA LYS A 943 23.53 4.55 -64.60
C LYS A 943 22.03 4.24 -64.70
N SER A 944 21.60 3.03 -64.34
CA SER A 944 20.16 2.68 -64.34
C SER A 944 19.35 3.52 -63.34
N CYS A 945 19.94 3.91 -62.20
CA CYS A 945 19.25 4.75 -61.23
C CYS A 945 19.09 6.20 -61.72
N VAL A 946 20.08 6.72 -62.46
CA VAL A 946 20.00 8.05 -63.10
C VAL A 946 18.91 8.08 -64.18
N GLU A 947 18.83 7.06 -65.03
CA GLU A 947 17.75 6.98 -66.04
C GLU A 947 16.36 6.86 -65.40
N LEU A 948 16.20 6.11 -64.31
CA LEU A 948 14.95 6.08 -63.55
C LEU A 948 14.65 7.42 -62.84
N ALA A 949 15.66 8.22 -62.53
CA ALA A 949 15.49 9.55 -61.94
C ALA A 949 15.04 10.59 -62.98
N LYS A 950 15.54 10.52 -64.22
CA LYS A 950 15.07 11.35 -65.35
C LYS A 950 13.59 11.12 -65.69
N GLN A 951 13.03 9.95 -65.38
CA GLN A 951 11.61 9.61 -65.56
C GLN A 951 10.68 10.21 -64.47
N CYS A 952 11.21 11.01 -63.56
CA CYS A 952 10.45 11.68 -62.50
C CYS A 952 10.59 13.19 -62.62
N GLN A 953 9.53 13.95 -62.33
CA GLN A 953 9.58 15.42 -62.39
C GLN A 953 10.21 16.04 -61.14
N THR A 954 10.23 15.32 -60.01
CA THR A 954 10.76 15.83 -58.74
C THR A 954 11.54 14.79 -57.96
N ARG A 955 12.46 15.26 -57.08
CA ARG A 955 13.15 14.40 -56.09
C ARG A 955 12.17 13.60 -55.22
N SER A 956 10.99 14.16 -54.94
CA SER A 956 9.95 13.52 -54.13
C SER A 956 9.29 12.36 -54.89
N GLU A 957 9.01 12.52 -56.17
CA GLU A 957 8.48 11.47 -57.02
C GLU A 957 9.47 10.31 -57.17
N PHE A 958 10.75 10.59 -57.51
CA PHE A 958 11.79 9.55 -57.60
C PHE A 958 11.91 8.74 -56.30
N ARG A 959 11.85 9.44 -55.14
CA ARG A 959 11.87 8.79 -53.81
C ARG A 959 10.67 7.87 -53.56
N LYS A 960 9.49 8.21 -54.06
CA LYS A 960 8.26 7.39 -53.92
C LYS A 960 8.26 6.21 -54.89
N LYS A 961 8.61 6.44 -56.16
CA LYS A 961 8.44 5.52 -57.28
C LYS A 961 9.52 4.43 -57.34
N TYR A 962 10.77 4.76 -56.97
CA TYR A 962 11.93 3.87 -57.11
C TYR A 962 12.75 3.70 -55.82
N THR A 963 12.07 3.30 -54.73
CA THR A 963 12.69 3.09 -53.40
C THR A 963 13.88 2.12 -53.39
N GLY A 964 13.91 1.13 -54.28
CA GLY A 964 15.05 0.24 -54.48
C GLY A 964 16.30 0.96 -54.99
N ALA A 965 16.15 1.80 -56.03
CA ALA A 965 17.22 2.63 -56.57
C ALA A 965 17.76 3.61 -55.51
N ILE A 966 16.88 4.29 -54.77
CA ILE A 966 17.26 5.16 -53.64
C ILE A 966 18.12 4.42 -52.61
N SER A 967 17.75 3.18 -52.27
CA SER A 967 18.44 2.37 -51.26
C SER A 967 19.84 1.94 -51.72
N TYR A 968 20.01 1.66 -53.02
CA TYR A 968 21.31 1.41 -53.63
C TYR A 968 22.17 2.69 -53.65
N LEU A 969 21.61 3.80 -54.14
CA LEU A 969 22.28 5.10 -54.23
C LEU A 969 22.77 5.61 -52.88
N TYR A 970 21.98 5.47 -51.81
CA TYR A 970 22.41 5.80 -50.45
C TYR A 970 23.57 4.92 -49.97
N ARG A 971 23.51 3.60 -50.21
CA ARG A 971 24.56 2.67 -49.77
C ARG A 971 25.92 2.95 -50.42
N HIS A 972 25.91 3.44 -51.66
CA HIS A 972 27.12 3.84 -52.39
C HIS A 972 27.40 5.35 -52.32
N ASN A 973 26.66 6.10 -51.49
CA ASN A 973 26.80 7.54 -51.27
C ASN A 973 26.66 8.43 -52.53
N LYS A 974 25.99 7.95 -53.59
CA LYS A 974 25.83 8.63 -54.88
C LYS A 974 24.45 9.30 -55.09
N LEU A 975 23.63 9.43 -54.07
CA LEU A 975 22.25 9.90 -54.25
C LEU A 975 22.14 11.35 -54.75
N GLU A 976 22.93 12.27 -54.20
CA GLU A 976 22.91 13.68 -54.67
C GLU A 976 23.54 13.82 -56.07
N GLN A 977 24.56 13.00 -56.39
CA GLN A 977 25.09 12.89 -57.75
C GLN A 977 24.00 12.42 -58.74
N CYS A 978 23.21 11.42 -58.37
CA CYS A 978 22.08 10.96 -59.17
C CYS A 978 20.99 12.03 -59.36
N TYR A 979 20.75 12.89 -58.36
CA TYR A 979 19.82 14.01 -58.52
C TYR A 979 20.36 15.10 -59.45
N ALA A 980 21.67 15.36 -59.42
CA ALA A 980 22.32 16.32 -60.31
C ALA A 980 22.30 15.82 -61.77
N GLU A 981 22.74 14.59 -62.02
CA GLU A 981 22.76 13.98 -63.37
C GLU A 981 21.35 13.74 -63.97
N ALA A 982 20.30 13.76 -63.13
CA ALA A 982 18.90 13.68 -63.55
C ALA A 982 18.16 15.03 -63.55
N GLY A 983 18.83 16.15 -63.26
CA GLY A 983 18.23 17.50 -63.33
C GLY A 983 17.19 17.83 -62.24
N LEU A 984 17.11 17.05 -61.16
CA LEU A 984 16.04 17.21 -60.16
C LEU A 984 16.35 18.30 -59.12
N GLN A 985 15.66 19.44 -59.20
CA GLN A 985 15.81 20.58 -58.29
C GLN A 985 15.24 20.33 -56.87
N LYS A 986 15.61 21.19 -55.91
CA LYS A 986 15.09 21.20 -54.52
C LYS A 986 13.99 22.25 -54.38
N THR A 987 12.79 21.85 -53.96
CA THR A 987 11.70 22.77 -53.61
C THR A 987 11.52 22.87 -52.09
N TYR A 988 11.31 24.09 -51.59
CA TYR A 988 10.93 24.40 -50.21
C TYR A 988 9.54 25.06 -50.23
N ASN A 989 8.61 24.59 -49.40
CA ASN A 989 7.26 25.18 -49.27
C ASN A 989 6.68 24.94 -47.86
N SER A 990 6.53 26.01 -47.07
CA SER A 990 5.45 26.22 -46.08
C SER A 990 5.62 27.57 -45.37
N VAL A 991 4.63 28.46 -45.45
CA VAL A 991 4.61 29.82 -44.88
C VAL A 991 3.94 29.82 -43.49
N PRO A 992 4.41 30.59 -42.48
CA PRO A 992 3.74 30.77 -41.18
C PRO A 992 2.69 31.91 -41.19
N PRO A 993 1.75 31.96 -40.22
CA PRO A 993 0.61 32.89 -40.25
C PRO A 993 0.98 34.36 -39.99
N ALA A 994 0.27 35.26 -40.67
CA ALA A 994 0.68 36.64 -40.95
C ALA A 994 0.29 37.72 -39.90
N SER A 995 0.52 37.48 -38.60
CA SER A 995 0.23 38.53 -37.57
C SER A 995 1.13 38.55 -36.33
N LEU A 996 2.19 37.75 -36.29
CA LEU A 996 3.26 37.92 -35.29
C LEU A 996 4.44 38.61 -35.97
N THR A 997 4.52 39.93 -35.82
CA THR A 997 5.70 40.72 -36.20
C THR A 997 6.44 41.19 -34.94
N PHE A 998 7.64 41.72 -35.15
CA PHE A 998 8.47 42.27 -34.07
C PHE A 998 7.82 43.54 -33.49
N GLU A 999 7.31 44.40 -34.36
CA GLU A 999 6.62 45.66 -34.06
C GLU A 999 5.38 45.42 -33.19
N TYR A 1000 4.60 44.36 -33.48
CA TYR A 1000 3.45 44.00 -32.64
C TYR A 1000 3.85 43.60 -31.21
N CYS A 1001 5.02 42.98 -31.05
CA CYS A 1001 5.56 42.67 -29.71
C CYS A 1001 6.03 43.95 -28.99
N VAL A 1002 6.59 44.93 -29.72
CA VAL A 1002 7.00 46.24 -29.18
C VAL A 1002 5.77 47.03 -28.71
N GLU A 1003 4.69 47.09 -29.49
CA GLU A 1003 3.46 47.80 -29.09
C GLU A 1003 2.79 47.19 -27.85
N LEU A 1004 2.74 45.86 -27.74
CA LEU A 1004 2.29 45.19 -26.50
C LEU A 1004 3.24 45.46 -25.31
N ALA A 1005 4.53 45.67 -25.56
CA ALA A 1005 5.49 45.99 -24.51
C ALA A 1005 5.35 47.43 -24.00
N LYS A 1006 5.05 48.40 -24.87
CA LYS A 1006 4.75 49.81 -24.48
C LYS A 1006 3.56 49.92 -23.52
N GLN A 1007 2.65 48.94 -23.53
CA GLN A 1007 1.46 48.88 -22.64
C GLN A 1007 1.75 48.30 -21.24
N CYS A 1008 3.01 47.97 -20.92
CA CYS A 1008 3.41 47.43 -19.62
C CYS A 1008 4.32 48.41 -18.88
N ASN A 1009 4.24 48.48 -17.55
CA ASN A 1009 5.07 49.41 -16.77
C ASN A 1009 6.47 48.85 -16.46
N SER A 1010 6.74 47.59 -16.80
CA SER A 1010 8.04 46.94 -16.62
C SER A 1010 8.23 45.68 -17.48
N CYS A 1011 9.49 45.29 -17.71
CA CYS A 1011 9.82 44.01 -18.36
C CYS A 1011 9.22 42.80 -17.64
N THR A 1012 9.14 42.85 -16.30
CA THR A 1012 8.57 41.79 -15.45
C THR A 1012 7.06 41.68 -15.63
N GLU A 1013 6.37 42.81 -15.80
CA GLU A 1013 4.95 42.84 -16.12
C GLU A 1013 4.66 42.30 -17.53
N PHE A 1014 5.41 42.72 -18.56
CA PHE A 1014 5.26 42.16 -19.90
C PHE A 1014 5.55 40.65 -19.92
N SER A 1015 6.59 40.21 -19.22
CA SER A 1015 6.94 38.78 -19.13
C SER A 1015 5.85 37.93 -18.49
N ARG A 1016 5.07 38.52 -17.58
CA ARG A 1016 3.93 37.90 -16.89
C ARG A 1016 2.66 37.93 -17.73
N LYS A 1017 2.34 39.06 -18.38
CA LYS A 1017 1.12 39.24 -19.21
C LYS A 1017 1.21 38.59 -20.59
N HIS A 1018 2.38 38.63 -21.25
CA HIS A 1018 2.56 38.28 -22.67
C HIS A 1018 3.59 37.14 -22.89
N SER A 1019 3.69 36.19 -21.95
CA SER A 1019 4.67 35.08 -21.97
C SER A 1019 4.65 34.19 -23.23
N SER A 1020 3.56 34.17 -24.01
CA SER A 1020 3.47 33.52 -25.32
C SER A 1020 4.26 34.27 -26.41
N HIS A 1021 4.20 35.61 -26.42
CA HIS A 1021 4.88 36.46 -27.40
C HIS A 1021 6.40 36.48 -27.18
N LEU A 1022 6.85 36.35 -25.92
CA LEU A 1022 8.27 36.13 -25.62
C LEU A 1022 8.83 34.84 -26.23
N LYS A 1023 8.00 33.81 -26.51
CA LYS A 1023 8.47 32.59 -27.21
C LYS A 1023 8.63 32.81 -28.71
N PHE A 1024 7.93 33.79 -29.29
CA PHE A 1024 8.09 34.22 -30.68
C PHE A 1024 9.41 34.99 -30.86
N LEU A 1025 9.72 35.91 -29.93
CA LEU A 1025 11.05 36.50 -29.76
C LEU A 1025 12.02 35.45 -29.21
N ASN A 1026 12.38 34.46 -30.02
CA ASN A 1026 13.05 33.24 -29.55
C ASN A 1026 14.51 33.50 -29.13
N GLU A 1027 15.13 34.54 -29.70
CA GLU A 1027 16.50 34.99 -29.39
C GLU A 1027 16.50 36.05 -28.28
N HIS A 1028 17.52 36.00 -27.42
CA HIS A 1028 17.64 36.94 -26.29
C HIS A 1028 17.80 38.39 -26.77
N GLU A 1029 18.53 38.60 -27.87
CA GLU A 1029 18.77 39.91 -28.46
C GLU A 1029 17.48 40.55 -28.97
N LEU A 1030 16.61 39.79 -29.65
CA LEU A 1030 15.29 40.28 -30.06
C LEU A 1030 14.40 40.64 -28.86
N ARG A 1031 14.45 39.89 -27.75
CA ARG A 1031 13.73 40.27 -26.52
C ARG A 1031 14.27 41.58 -25.92
N VAL A 1032 15.60 41.74 -25.89
CA VAL A 1032 16.25 42.96 -25.38
C VAL A 1032 15.92 44.16 -26.27
N LYS A 1033 16.05 44.02 -27.60
CA LYS A 1033 15.67 45.05 -28.57
C LYS A 1033 14.20 45.46 -28.44
N CYS A 1034 13.29 44.49 -28.31
CA CYS A 1034 11.86 44.73 -28.11
C CYS A 1034 11.56 45.52 -26.82
N PHE A 1035 12.30 45.27 -25.73
CA PHE A 1035 12.15 46.03 -24.49
C PHE A 1035 12.74 47.44 -24.58
N ILE A 1036 13.87 47.60 -25.28
CA ILE A 1036 14.51 48.92 -25.51
C ILE A 1036 13.61 49.82 -26.35
N GLU A 1037 13.08 49.32 -27.48
CA GLU A 1037 12.17 50.07 -28.35
C GLU A 1037 10.80 50.37 -27.71
N ALA A 1038 10.42 49.60 -26.69
CA ALA A 1038 9.24 49.86 -25.87
C ALA A 1038 9.50 50.82 -24.69
N GLY A 1039 10.72 51.35 -24.54
CA GLY A 1039 11.08 52.24 -23.42
C GLY A 1039 11.21 51.54 -22.06
N LEU A 1040 11.12 50.21 -22.01
CA LEU A 1040 11.19 49.44 -20.76
C LEU A 1040 12.63 49.28 -20.31
N LYS A 1041 13.09 50.16 -19.41
CA LYS A 1041 14.42 50.06 -18.77
C LYS A 1041 14.59 48.70 -18.08
N ARG A 1042 15.32 47.79 -18.73
CA ARG A 1042 15.79 46.53 -18.14
C ARG A 1042 17.22 46.74 -17.68
N VAL A 1043 17.46 46.67 -16.36
CA VAL A 1043 18.84 46.53 -15.87
C VAL A 1043 19.32 45.14 -16.27
N VAL A 1044 20.22 45.08 -17.26
CA VAL A 1044 20.82 43.83 -17.72
C VAL A 1044 22.03 43.55 -16.83
N TYR A 1045 21.82 42.79 -15.76
CA TYR A 1045 22.90 42.22 -14.98
C TYR A 1045 23.67 41.22 -15.85
N SER A 1046 24.95 41.50 -16.07
CA SER A 1046 25.88 40.57 -16.72
C SER A 1046 27.02 40.32 -15.75
N TYR A 1047 27.60 39.12 -15.79
CA TYR A 1047 28.71 38.79 -14.91
C TYR A 1047 29.88 39.78 -15.03
N LYS A 1048 30.18 40.25 -16.26
CA LYS A 1048 31.21 41.29 -16.49
C LYS A 1048 30.88 42.61 -15.79
N LYS A 1049 29.60 43.02 -15.73
CA LYS A 1049 29.17 44.22 -14.99
C LYS A 1049 29.26 44.00 -13.47
N CYS A 1050 28.80 42.85 -12.97
CA CYS A 1050 28.88 42.52 -11.55
C CYS A 1050 30.35 42.46 -11.07
N LEU A 1051 31.24 41.87 -11.87
CA LEU A 1051 32.68 41.83 -11.61
C LEU A 1051 33.33 43.23 -11.65
N GLN A 1052 32.87 44.11 -12.54
CA GLN A 1052 33.35 45.49 -12.56
C GLN A 1052 32.92 46.23 -11.28
N LEU A 1053 31.65 46.15 -10.90
CA LEU A 1053 31.14 46.77 -9.66
C LEU A 1053 31.81 46.17 -8.40
N ALA A 1054 32.15 44.88 -8.40
CA ALA A 1054 32.93 44.26 -7.33
C ALA A 1054 34.36 44.80 -7.25
N LYS A 1055 34.99 45.14 -8.39
CA LYS A 1055 36.31 45.80 -8.45
C LYS A 1055 36.28 47.28 -8.08
N GLU A 1056 35.09 47.88 -7.97
CA GLU A 1056 34.87 49.26 -7.54
C GLU A 1056 34.55 49.35 -6.03
N CYS A 1057 34.47 48.21 -5.32
CA CYS A 1057 34.32 48.15 -3.86
C CYS A 1057 35.67 47.83 -3.19
N ASP A 1058 35.86 48.26 -1.94
CA ASP A 1058 37.07 47.98 -1.16
C ASP A 1058 36.98 46.65 -0.38
N SER A 1059 35.76 46.12 -0.18
CA SER A 1059 35.54 44.85 0.55
C SER A 1059 34.36 44.03 0.03
N ARG A 1060 34.35 42.74 0.38
CA ARG A 1060 33.24 41.83 0.03
C ARG A 1060 31.94 42.23 0.74
N SER A 1061 32.02 42.65 2.01
CA SER A 1061 30.88 43.21 2.77
C SER A 1061 30.27 44.46 2.10
N GLU A 1062 31.11 45.37 1.60
CA GLU A 1062 30.66 46.57 0.90
C GLU A 1062 29.91 46.23 -0.39
N PHE A 1063 30.47 45.36 -1.25
CA PHE A 1063 29.78 44.92 -2.47
C PHE A 1063 28.42 44.28 -2.17
N VAL A 1064 28.34 43.47 -1.11
CA VAL A 1064 27.09 42.84 -0.66
C VAL A 1064 26.05 43.86 -0.21
N THR A 1065 26.48 44.96 0.40
CA THR A 1065 25.59 46.01 0.91
C THR A 1065 25.17 47.01 -0.16
N GLN A 1066 26.10 47.43 -1.04
CA GLN A 1066 25.81 48.42 -2.08
C GLN A 1066 25.07 47.83 -3.31
N TYR A 1067 25.34 46.57 -3.67
CA TYR A 1067 24.82 45.95 -4.90
C TYR A 1067 24.03 44.65 -4.66
N PRO A 1068 22.98 44.66 -3.82
CA PRO A 1068 22.25 43.44 -3.42
C PRO A 1068 21.55 42.71 -4.59
N ASN A 1069 21.17 43.43 -5.65
CA ASN A 1069 20.53 42.82 -6.83
C ASN A 1069 21.55 42.06 -7.70
N GLU A 1070 22.75 42.61 -7.87
CA GLU A 1070 23.89 41.96 -8.51
C GLU A 1070 24.33 40.72 -7.70
N VAL A 1071 24.33 40.80 -6.37
CA VAL A 1071 24.62 39.67 -5.47
C VAL A 1071 23.57 38.56 -5.63
N GLU A 1072 22.27 38.88 -5.64
CA GLU A 1072 21.20 37.90 -5.89
C GLU A 1072 21.37 37.25 -7.29
N PHE A 1073 21.70 38.05 -8.32
CA PHE A 1073 22.00 37.53 -9.65
C PHE A 1073 23.19 36.56 -9.66
N LEU A 1074 24.28 36.88 -8.96
CA LEU A 1074 25.47 36.03 -8.86
C LEU A 1074 25.19 34.73 -8.08
N MET A 1075 24.42 34.80 -6.98
CA MET A 1075 23.96 33.63 -6.23
C MET A 1075 23.06 32.72 -7.09
N LEU A 1076 22.11 33.29 -7.85
CA LEU A 1076 21.27 32.55 -8.79
C LEU A 1076 22.04 31.90 -9.95
N LYS A 1077 23.30 32.28 -10.15
CA LYS A 1077 24.23 31.67 -11.11
C LYS A 1077 25.26 30.74 -10.50
N ASP A 1078 25.33 30.64 -9.17
CA ASP A 1078 26.35 29.86 -8.45
C ASP A 1078 27.77 30.37 -8.76
N ARG A 1079 27.93 31.70 -8.92
CA ARG A 1079 29.20 32.38 -9.28
C ARG A 1079 29.51 33.59 -8.38
N LEU A 1080 28.99 33.62 -7.14
CA LEU A 1080 29.28 34.72 -6.22
C LEU A 1080 30.74 34.69 -5.78
N ASP A 1081 31.23 33.56 -5.27
CA ASP A 1081 32.63 33.43 -4.82
C ASP A 1081 33.62 33.65 -5.97
N GLU A 1082 33.37 33.05 -7.14
CA GLU A 1082 34.16 33.27 -8.36
C GLU A 1082 34.27 34.77 -8.75
N CYS A 1083 33.20 35.54 -8.54
CA CYS A 1083 33.19 36.98 -8.80
C CYS A 1083 33.94 37.80 -7.75
N MET A 1084 34.00 37.33 -6.50
CA MET A 1084 34.79 37.99 -5.43
C MET A 1084 36.28 37.69 -5.63
N ASP A 1085 36.61 36.43 -5.92
CA ASP A 1085 37.97 35.97 -6.18
C ASP A 1085 38.56 36.67 -7.43
N GLU A 1086 37.81 36.75 -8.54
CA GLU A 1086 38.24 37.50 -9.75
C GLU A 1086 38.29 39.03 -9.55
N ALA A 1087 37.63 39.55 -8.52
CA ALA A 1087 37.70 40.96 -8.12
C ALA A 1087 38.92 41.28 -7.24
N ASN A 1088 39.65 40.26 -6.76
CA ASN A 1088 40.63 40.37 -5.68
C ASN A 1088 40.04 40.93 -4.37
N LEU A 1089 38.73 40.80 -4.16
CA LEU A 1089 38.13 41.08 -2.85
C LEU A 1089 38.48 39.89 -1.94
N PRO A 1090 39.38 40.05 -0.94
CA PRO A 1090 39.68 38.95 -0.04
C PRO A 1090 38.36 38.50 0.60
N ALA A 1091 38.13 37.19 0.66
CA ALA A 1091 37.01 36.67 1.43
C ALA A 1091 37.19 37.18 2.86
N ASP A 1092 36.29 38.06 3.32
CA ASP A 1092 36.45 38.83 4.55
C ASP A 1092 36.85 37.91 5.69
N ALA A 1093 38.16 37.89 5.96
CA ALA A 1093 38.76 37.12 7.02
C ALA A 1093 38.51 37.89 8.31
N VAL A 1094 37.23 37.94 8.69
CA VAL A 1094 36.84 38.13 10.07
C VAL A 1094 37.38 36.90 10.79
N ILE A 1095 38.64 37.01 11.21
CA ILE A 1095 39.26 36.12 12.18
C ILE A 1095 38.51 36.41 13.47
N VAL A 1096 37.31 35.86 13.60
CA VAL A 1096 36.55 35.97 14.84
C VAL A 1096 37.36 35.20 15.87
N THR A 1097 38.12 35.92 16.68
CA THR A 1097 38.85 35.32 17.78
C THR A 1097 37.86 34.69 18.75
N TYR A 1098 38.32 33.76 19.57
CA TYR A 1098 37.46 33.20 20.61
C TYR A 1098 36.97 34.29 21.58
N ASP A 1099 37.78 35.30 21.85
CA ASP A 1099 37.43 36.41 22.74
C ASP A 1099 36.38 37.34 22.11
N GLU A 1100 36.45 37.62 20.81
CA GLU A 1100 35.37 38.29 20.08
C GLU A 1100 34.09 37.44 20.02
N CYS A 1101 34.21 36.11 19.88
CA CYS A 1101 33.05 35.22 19.96
C CYS A 1101 32.36 35.36 21.33
N VAL A 1102 33.12 35.38 22.42
CA VAL A 1102 32.61 35.56 23.79
C VAL A 1102 32.03 36.97 23.97
N TYR A 1103 32.67 38.01 23.43
CA TYR A 1103 32.18 39.38 23.47
C TYR A 1103 30.83 39.55 22.72
N LEU A 1104 30.73 39.01 21.51
CA LEU A 1104 29.48 38.99 20.73
C LEU A 1104 28.39 38.16 21.41
N ALA A 1105 28.77 37.05 22.08
CA ALA A 1105 27.85 36.24 22.87
C ALA A 1105 27.32 36.99 24.10
N LYS A 1106 28.15 37.81 24.77
CA LYS A 1106 27.73 38.68 25.89
C LYS A 1106 26.75 39.79 25.47
N GLN A 1107 26.66 40.12 24.17
CA GLN A 1107 25.65 41.07 23.65
C GLN A 1107 24.29 40.42 23.34
N CYS A 1108 24.16 39.10 23.43
CA CYS A 1108 22.90 38.39 23.22
C CYS A 1108 22.27 37.99 24.56
N LEU A 1109 20.95 37.91 24.60
CA LEU A 1109 20.21 37.43 25.77
C LEU A 1109 20.04 35.91 25.77
N THR A 1110 20.17 35.26 24.60
CA THR A 1110 19.95 33.82 24.44
C THR A 1110 20.92 33.19 23.42
N ARG A 1111 21.14 31.86 23.54
CA ARG A 1111 21.92 31.06 22.59
C ARG A 1111 21.35 31.08 21.16
N ASP A 1112 20.03 31.16 21.03
CA ASP A 1112 19.33 31.25 19.74
C ASP A 1112 19.52 32.63 19.08
N GLU A 1113 19.46 33.71 19.88
CA GLU A 1113 19.73 35.06 19.39
C GLU A 1113 21.17 35.18 18.86
N PHE A 1114 22.16 34.69 19.62
CA PHE A 1114 23.55 34.64 19.15
C PHE A 1114 23.69 33.85 17.85
N SER A 1115 23.00 32.71 17.76
CA SER A 1115 23.03 31.85 16.57
C SER A 1115 22.41 32.51 15.33
N GLN A 1116 21.45 33.42 15.51
CA GLN A 1116 20.80 34.16 14.43
C GLN A 1116 21.54 35.44 14.04
N ARG A 1117 22.04 36.20 15.03
CA ARG A 1117 22.75 37.48 14.80
C ARG A 1117 24.19 37.29 14.32
N PHE A 1118 24.88 36.24 14.77
CA PHE A 1118 26.31 36.01 14.49
C PHE A 1118 26.60 34.60 13.95
N PRO A 1119 26.03 34.21 12.79
CA PRO A 1119 26.18 32.85 12.24
C PRO A 1119 27.63 32.47 11.90
N ASN A 1120 28.49 33.44 11.60
CA ASN A 1120 29.91 33.20 11.33
C ASN A 1120 30.69 32.87 12.62
N ALA A 1121 30.43 33.58 13.72
CA ALA A 1121 30.99 33.26 15.03
C ALA A 1121 30.50 31.87 15.52
N LEU A 1122 29.22 31.58 15.32
CA LEU A 1122 28.65 30.25 15.59
C LEU A 1122 29.35 29.13 14.79
N ARG A 1123 29.69 29.38 13.52
CA ARG A 1123 30.41 28.42 12.67
C ARG A 1123 31.83 28.20 13.19
N TYR A 1124 32.58 29.28 13.44
CA TYR A 1124 33.93 29.23 14.00
C TYR A 1124 33.99 28.43 15.31
N LEU A 1125 33.10 28.72 16.26
CA LEU A 1125 33.03 28.02 17.55
C LEU A 1125 32.69 26.53 17.43
N LYS A 1126 31.90 26.14 16.42
CA LYS A 1126 31.58 24.73 16.13
C LYS A 1126 32.74 24.00 15.48
N GLU A 1127 33.44 24.64 14.54
CA GLU A 1127 34.61 24.06 13.87
C GLU A 1127 35.76 23.80 14.86
N HIS A 1128 35.88 24.62 15.91
CA HIS A 1128 36.88 24.47 16.98
C HIS A 1128 36.36 23.72 18.23
N ASN A 1129 35.12 23.23 18.24
CA ASN A 1129 34.45 22.60 19.39
C ASN A 1129 34.40 23.43 20.70
N ARG A 1130 34.49 24.77 20.62
CA ARG A 1130 34.48 25.68 21.80
C ARG A 1130 33.14 26.39 22.04
N LEU A 1131 32.06 25.91 21.42
CA LEU A 1131 30.74 26.57 21.50
C LEU A 1131 30.16 26.59 22.92
N ASP A 1132 30.21 25.47 23.64
CA ASP A 1132 29.68 25.42 25.01
C ASP A 1132 30.56 26.15 26.03
N GLU A 1133 31.88 26.24 25.80
CA GLU A 1133 32.77 27.13 26.58
C GLU A 1133 32.36 28.59 26.39
N CYS A 1134 32.23 29.04 25.13
CA CYS A 1134 31.83 30.41 24.81
C CYS A 1134 30.46 30.76 25.42
N TYR A 1135 29.50 29.84 25.36
CA TYR A 1135 28.20 30.05 26.03
C TYR A 1135 28.29 30.08 27.56
N ALA A 1136 29.16 29.28 28.19
CA ALA A 1136 29.37 29.33 29.63
C ALA A 1136 30.03 30.65 30.06
N GLU A 1137 31.07 31.07 29.33
CA GLU A 1137 31.88 32.26 29.62
C GLU A 1137 31.15 33.58 29.30
N ALA A 1138 30.24 33.56 28.34
CA ALA A 1138 29.31 34.66 28.07
C ALA A 1138 28.11 34.71 29.04
N GLY A 1139 27.96 33.74 29.94
CA GLY A 1139 26.80 33.65 30.84
C GLY A 1139 25.49 33.22 30.16
N LEU A 1140 25.55 32.74 28.91
CA LEU A 1140 24.40 32.26 28.14
C LEU A 1140 23.93 30.89 28.63
N LYS A 1141 23.16 30.91 29.71
CA LYS A 1141 22.49 29.73 30.30
C LYS A 1141 21.71 28.96 29.25
N CYS A 1142 21.75 27.63 29.34
CA CYS A 1142 20.78 26.78 28.65
C CYS A 1142 19.41 27.04 29.28
N ILE A 1143 18.54 27.77 28.57
CA ILE A 1143 17.15 27.94 28.98
C ILE A 1143 16.44 26.60 28.75
N ASN A 1144 16.21 25.85 29.82
CA ASN A 1144 15.13 24.86 29.84
C ASN A 1144 13.81 25.63 29.65
N ASN A 1145 12.96 25.19 28.71
CA ASN A 1145 11.80 25.94 28.22
C ASN A 1145 10.66 26.19 29.23
N ASP A 1146 10.88 25.92 30.52
CA ASP A 1146 9.84 25.95 31.57
C ASP A 1146 9.93 27.19 32.50
N GLU A 1147 10.98 28.02 32.41
CA GLU A 1147 11.08 29.27 33.19
C GLU A 1147 11.38 30.48 32.28
N LYS A 1148 10.46 31.45 32.28
CA LYS A 1148 10.70 32.80 31.74
C LYS A 1148 11.09 33.75 32.88
N PRO A 1149 12.04 34.69 32.68
CA PRO A 1149 12.18 35.84 33.56
C PRO A 1149 10.96 36.76 33.42
N PHE A 1150 10.60 37.44 34.51
CA PHE A 1150 9.52 38.43 34.52
C PHE A 1150 9.82 39.59 33.58
N THR A 1151 8.77 40.14 32.96
CA THR A 1151 8.87 41.40 32.23
C THR A 1151 9.01 42.58 33.20
N LEU A 1152 9.61 43.68 32.74
CA LEU A 1152 9.73 44.93 33.49
C LEU A 1152 8.37 45.51 33.96
N HIS A 1153 7.26 45.05 33.38
CA HIS A 1153 5.91 45.40 33.79
C HIS A 1153 5.39 44.51 34.93
N GLU A 1154 5.67 43.20 34.88
CA GLU A 1154 5.35 42.26 35.97
C GLU A 1154 6.19 42.52 37.22
N GLN A 1155 7.47 42.90 37.06
CA GLN A 1155 8.33 43.32 38.16
C GLN A 1155 7.71 44.51 38.93
N LYS A 1156 7.28 45.55 38.18
CA LYS A 1156 6.59 46.73 38.76
C LYS A 1156 5.23 46.41 39.38
N LEU A 1157 4.55 45.36 38.91
CA LEU A 1157 3.29 44.89 39.50
C LEU A 1157 3.53 44.16 40.83
N ILE A 1158 4.62 43.40 40.92
CA ILE A 1158 5.05 42.73 42.16
C ILE A 1158 5.49 43.79 43.19
N ASP A 1159 6.31 44.76 42.79
CA ASP A 1159 6.75 45.85 43.67
C ASP A 1159 5.58 46.73 44.17
N SER A 1160 4.50 46.84 43.39
CA SER A 1160 3.25 47.53 43.75
C SER A 1160 2.30 46.71 44.65
N VAL A 1161 2.49 45.39 44.77
CA VAL A 1161 1.64 44.52 45.62
C VAL A 1161 2.27 44.31 47.00
N PHE A 1162 3.57 44.56 47.16
CA PHE A 1162 4.29 44.44 48.44
C PHE A 1162 4.43 45.76 49.22
N SER A 1163 3.86 46.89 48.75
CA SER A 1163 3.90 48.17 49.49
C SER A 1163 2.85 48.31 50.59
N ASP A 1164 1.69 47.67 50.42
CA ASP A 1164 0.51 47.92 51.26
C ASP A 1164 0.37 46.83 52.34
N GLY A 1165 1.12 47.02 53.42
CA GLY A 1165 1.13 46.10 54.55
C GLY A 1165 -0.14 46.18 55.41
N PHE A 1166 -0.81 45.04 55.60
CA PHE A 1166 -1.69 44.80 56.76
C PHE A 1166 -1.65 43.31 57.15
N TRP A 1167 -1.76 43.04 58.45
CA TRP A 1167 -1.79 41.71 59.11
C TRP A 1167 -0.45 41.01 59.46
N LYS A 1168 0.28 41.63 60.40
CA LYS A 1168 0.66 40.96 61.68
C LYS A 1168 -0.63 40.45 62.37
N GLU A 1169 -0.75 39.37 63.14
CA GLU A 1169 0.12 38.41 63.88
C GLU A 1169 -0.62 37.03 63.81
N SER A 1170 -0.04 35.83 64.00
CA SER A 1170 0.69 35.35 65.18
C SER A 1170 1.35 33.97 64.93
N PHE A 1171 2.45 33.72 65.65
CA PHE A 1171 3.08 32.46 66.09
C PHE A 1171 4.57 32.35 65.75
N SER A 1172 5.38 32.20 66.79
CA SER A 1172 6.84 32.39 66.78
C SER A 1172 7.63 31.11 66.51
N ALA A 1173 8.74 31.26 65.80
CA ALA A 1173 9.67 30.19 65.48
C ALA A 1173 10.63 29.88 66.66
N ALA A 1174 10.11 29.24 67.71
CA ALA A 1174 10.85 29.00 68.96
C ALA A 1174 10.79 27.55 69.50
N GLN A 1175 10.41 26.55 68.69
CA GLN A 1175 10.22 25.15 69.15
C GLN A 1175 10.73 24.04 68.21
N LEU A 1176 11.55 24.33 67.21
CA LEU A 1176 12.05 23.31 66.26
C LEU A 1176 13.56 23.42 65.95
N THR A 1177 14.39 23.52 66.99
CA THR A 1177 15.86 23.46 66.83
C THR A 1177 16.56 22.74 67.99
N GLU A 1178 16.12 21.53 68.33
CA GLU A 1178 16.80 20.51 69.15
C GLU A 1178 15.84 19.30 69.14
N ILE A 1179 16.19 18.05 68.81
CA ILE A 1179 17.46 17.32 68.92
C ILE A 1179 17.70 16.47 67.66
N SER A 1180 18.95 16.37 67.23
CA SER A 1180 19.45 15.24 66.45
C SER A 1180 20.82 14.86 67.02
N PHE A 1181 20.90 13.76 67.78
CA PHE A 1181 22.09 12.89 67.97
C PHE A 1181 21.89 11.93 69.16
N ALA A 1182 21.79 10.62 68.89
CA ALA A 1182 22.25 9.51 69.74
C ALA A 1182 22.23 8.22 68.88
N PHE A 1183 23.17 7.31 69.10
CA PHE A 1183 23.46 6.16 68.22
C PHE A 1183 23.84 4.92 69.07
N ILE A 1184 23.79 3.71 68.49
CA ILE A 1184 24.24 2.40 69.06
C ILE A 1184 23.25 1.81 70.11
N GLY A 1185 22.94 0.50 70.17
CA GLY A 1185 23.33 -0.68 69.34
C GLY A 1185 22.84 -2.01 69.99
N SER A 1186 23.30 -3.15 69.44
CA SER A 1186 23.12 -4.57 69.90
C SER A 1186 21.71 -5.22 69.84
N GLU A 1187 21.52 -6.54 69.79
CA GLU A 1187 22.13 -7.64 68.98
C GLU A 1187 21.21 -8.89 69.06
N ASP A 1188 21.26 -9.76 68.03
CA ASP A 1188 20.86 -11.18 67.90
C ASP A 1188 19.69 -11.83 68.68
N ILE A 1189 18.90 -12.66 67.96
CA ILE A 1189 18.84 -14.15 68.09
C ILE A 1189 17.71 -14.73 67.20
N ASP A 1190 18.03 -15.76 66.42
CA ASP A 1190 17.08 -16.66 65.74
C ASP A 1190 16.45 -17.65 66.73
N ASP A 1191 15.15 -17.98 66.63
CA ASP A 1191 14.77 -19.41 66.56
C ASP A 1191 13.35 -19.77 66.07
N PHE A 1192 13.33 -20.96 65.47
CA PHE A 1192 12.25 -21.82 64.98
C PHE A 1192 11.18 -22.26 66.03
N ARG A 1193 9.87 -22.22 65.68
CA ARG A 1193 9.03 -23.42 65.29
C ARG A 1193 7.51 -23.25 65.31
N PHE A 1194 6.88 -24.08 64.45
CA PHE A 1194 5.46 -24.40 64.31
C PHE A 1194 4.71 -24.84 65.60
N ASN A 1195 3.42 -24.49 65.73
CA ASN A 1195 2.33 -25.47 65.47
C ASN A 1195 0.90 -24.91 65.34
N LYS A 1196 0.04 -25.67 64.63
CA LYS A 1196 -1.44 -25.52 64.56
C LYS A 1196 -2.12 -26.70 65.31
N PRO A 1197 -3.41 -27.03 65.10
CA PRO A 1197 -4.59 -26.39 65.70
C PRO A 1197 -5.54 -27.41 66.41
N LYS A 1198 -6.33 -27.03 67.43
CA LYS A 1198 -7.42 -27.90 67.94
C LYS A 1198 -8.47 -27.19 68.83
N LEU A 1199 -9.43 -26.45 68.25
CA LEU A 1199 -10.73 -26.19 68.92
C LEU A 1199 -11.92 -25.84 68.02
N TYR A 1200 -11.86 -26.11 66.70
CA TYR A 1200 -12.94 -25.71 65.76
C TYR A 1200 -13.85 -26.87 65.30
N LYS A 1201 -13.92 -27.96 66.07
CA LYS A 1201 -14.70 -29.17 65.73
C LYS A 1201 -15.89 -29.44 66.66
N ALA A 1202 -16.22 -28.52 67.57
CA ALA A 1202 -17.27 -28.70 68.59
C ALA A 1202 -18.49 -27.77 68.46
N ILE A 1203 -18.38 -26.61 67.80
CA ILE A 1203 -19.43 -25.56 67.79
C ILE A 1203 -20.01 -25.32 66.38
N ILE A 1204 -20.21 -26.42 65.63
CA ILE A 1204 -21.20 -26.48 64.55
C ILE A 1204 -22.15 -27.63 64.86
N LYS A 1205 -22.95 -27.44 65.90
CA LYS A 1205 -24.14 -28.23 66.20
C LYS A 1205 -25.17 -27.29 66.82
N ASN A 1206 -26.44 -27.46 66.45
CA ASN A 1206 -27.59 -26.68 66.94
C ASN A 1206 -27.67 -25.22 66.43
N GLY A 1207 -27.89 -25.07 65.13
CA GLY A 1207 -28.30 -23.78 64.56
C GLY A 1207 -29.75 -23.42 64.94
N LYS A 1208 -29.98 -22.16 65.31
CA LYS A 1208 -31.30 -21.47 65.31
C LYS A 1208 -31.08 -19.97 65.09
N LEU A 1209 -30.81 -19.58 63.84
CA LEU A 1209 -30.63 -18.18 63.42
C LEU A 1209 -31.87 -17.46 62.80
N PRO A 1210 -33.15 -17.66 63.23
CA PRO A 1210 -34.24 -16.75 62.82
C PRO A 1210 -34.49 -15.52 63.72
N GLN A 1211 -33.94 -15.43 64.94
CA GLN A 1211 -34.37 -14.41 65.92
C GLN A 1211 -33.49 -13.15 66.03
N LEU A 1212 -32.30 -13.13 65.43
CA LEU A 1212 -31.40 -11.96 65.47
C LEU A 1212 -31.74 -10.83 64.47
N ARG A 1213 -32.74 -11.03 63.59
CA ARG A 1213 -33.20 -9.98 62.64
C ARG A 1213 -34.19 -8.98 63.24
N ALA A 1214 -34.78 -9.26 64.41
CA ALA A 1214 -35.73 -8.35 65.05
C ALA A 1214 -35.08 -7.26 65.92
N LEU A 1215 -33.81 -7.43 66.33
CA LEU A 1215 -33.12 -6.50 67.24
C LEU A 1215 -32.30 -5.41 66.54
N PHE A 1216 -31.92 -5.58 65.28
CA PHE A 1216 -31.13 -4.57 64.54
C PHE A 1216 -31.96 -3.37 64.05
N HIS A 1217 -33.28 -3.54 63.83
CA HIS A 1217 -34.13 -2.45 63.32
C HIS A 1217 -34.50 -1.36 64.33
N LYS A 1218 -34.14 -1.49 65.62
CA LYS A 1218 -34.49 -0.53 66.67
C LYS A 1218 -33.34 0.41 67.10
N LYS A 1219 -32.13 0.27 66.53
CA LYS A 1219 -30.95 1.09 66.91
C LYS A 1219 -30.47 2.09 65.85
N GLU A 1220 -30.92 1.95 64.59
CA GLU A 1220 -30.51 2.86 63.49
C GLU A 1220 -31.42 4.11 63.37
N SER A 1221 -32.67 4.03 63.84
CA SER A 1221 -33.63 5.16 63.85
C SER A 1221 -33.31 6.26 64.88
N ALA A 1222 -32.43 5.99 65.84
CA ALA A 1222 -32.03 6.95 66.88
C ALA A 1222 -30.85 7.85 66.46
N ARG A 1223 -30.00 7.41 65.51
CA ARG A 1223 -28.78 8.15 65.14
C ARG A 1223 -28.99 9.17 64.02
N LEU A 1224 -30.09 9.03 63.25
CA LEU A 1224 -30.48 9.93 62.16
C LEU A 1224 -31.26 11.19 62.59
N LYS A 1225 -31.63 11.31 63.88
CA LYS A 1225 -32.28 12.52 64.44
C LYS A 1225 -31.31 13.55 65.05
N GLN A 1226 -30.03 13.21 65.18
CA GLN A 1226 -29.03 14.08 65.83
C GLN A 1226 -28.04 14.74 64.86
N GLN A 1227 -28.18 14.48 63.54
CA GLN A 1227 -27.31 15.02 62.48
C GLN A 1227 -28.05 15.95 61.50
N HIS A 1228 -29.30 16.32 61.82
CA HIS A 1228 -30.12 17.27 61.06
C HIS A 1228 -30.34 18.59 61.83
N LEU A 1229 -29.49 18.89 62.81
CA LEU A 1229 -29.62 20.03 63.72
C LEU A 1229 -28.35 20.90 63.85
N THR A 1230 -27.31 20.64 63.05
CA THR A 1230 -26.04 21.41 63.05
C THR A 1230 -25.70 22.08 61.71
N ASP A 1231 -26.42 21.76 60.64
CA ASP A 1231 -26.22 22.37 59.30
C ASP A 1231 -27.22 23.51 59.02
N ALA A 1232 -27.79 24.10 60.09
CA ALA A 1232 -28.74 25.21 60.04
C ALA A 1232 -28.24 26.48 60.80
N GLU A 1233 -27.02 26.46 61.33
CA GLU A 1233 -26.42 27.56 62.11
C GLU A 1233 -25.05 28.03 61.54
N ASN A 1234 -24.78 27.77 60.26
CA ASN A 1234 -23.63 28.32 59.52
C ASN A 1234 -24.03 28.77 58.10
N VAL A 1235 -25.16 29.49 58.04
CA VAL A 1235 -25.54 30.48 57.01
C VAL A 1235 -25.72 31.80 57.74
#